data_AF-A0A1T5KAE9-F1
#
_entry.id   AF-A0A1T5KAE9-F1
#
_cell.length_a   1.000
_cell.length_b   1.000
_cell.length_c   1.000
_cell.angle_alpha   90.00
_cell.angle_beta   90.00
_cell.angle_gamma   90.00
#
_symmetry.space_group_name_H-M   'P 1'
#
loop_
_entity.id
_entity.type
_entity.pdbx_description
1 polymer ?
#
loop_
_entity_poly.entity_id
_entity_poly.type
_entity_poly.pdbx_seq_one_letter_code
_entity_poly.pdbx_strand_id
1 'polypeptide(L)'
;MSPTRRNARRRLAVVTGAAGALLAAGLVPASAQPATTAATAASTATAVDAAGVTVRPDPSYAGEPFEGWGTSLVWFANATGGYPDEIRDRLADMVFGDEGLNLNIARYNIGGGNAPDVPDYLRAGGAVDGWWQAPEGTTREDVDWWDPADPEHWDADADATQRWWVDRIKDDVTHWEAFSNSPPWFMTESGYVSGNFDAGTDQLKPGSIDDFAQYLVGATERLEDAHGIDVDTIDPFNEPNTDYWGTRLGADGNPTGGRQEGAHMGPELQQQVIPALADALDGSGTDAVISAMDETNPGRFATNWNSYPDAVRDQVSQLNVHTYGTGQRTSVRDIAKGEDKPLWMSEVGGSWSSTGQDFESMESGLGSAHQIADDLRELEPSAWVFWQPVEDYDNMAPGGESPEGGNWGEIQLSFSCTEDDTLETCPIYTNTKYWVTQNFTHYIAPGDRLVGVDDADSTAAVSAAGDAATVVHVNDTTAARDVTLDLSGFADTAGATVTPVTTSTDGYLVEGEPVAVEDAAATLAVPAESVTTFVVDGVSGVADDAPLAQDGHVFRIDGAQSDRSLAPAGGALQIVTDDPAAAEQLWTLDDLGAPEGSGSHRTRYAVTNVATGQQLAVGDDTSAVLADAPADPADTPEAARWILSTTGDGTFTLVNASSRTLLEVGGEATADGSPVGTYRATSGANQRWAVVDETVLGTEPVDVFTTPGVAPELPGVVTPVYPGGARGELPVAWDLPGDDAWAQAGTVEVTGTVQVPAGGTVEATATVLVDTLERTETARAEAYAGEDAAAVDLPGAVTAVAAGGDEVQRPVTWDDVPAGAFDELGVVELTGAADDGAGGTLPATVRVLVTAPGEANAALAEGTTASATSTEPGYPASRVINGDTSDKGWSNWRSDAKNPEDTLTVTLPVARDVTGVVTRFYRDGGHRSWATGVTVEARVDGAWQAVGEAATDDATLVADVPADVHADAVRVAMTAHEDTHMIVSEIEVLAKVPGDAEPTWDAAATYDDGDVVFHDGGQFAATWWTRGQEPGASVHGSWQELVRGGDGTAVWTASRIFDTGDVVVHDGVRYEAKWWTRNQEPGGTKHGPWKVL
;
A
#
# COMPACT_ATOMS: atom_id res chain seq x y z
N MET A 1 -44.25 -45.53 27.31
CA MET A 1 -44.40 -45.84 28.75
C MET A 1 -43.66 -44.78 29.54
N SER A 2 -44.29 -44.14 30.53
CA SER A 2 -43.62 -43.32 31.57
C SER A 2 -43.05 -44.26 32.67
N PRO A 3 -42.15 -43.84 33.61
CA PRO A 3 -42.05 -42.51 34.28
C PRO A 3 -40.59 -41.97 34.42
N THR A 4 -40.27 -40.79 34.97
CA THR A 4 -40.77 -40.08 36.18
C THR A 4 -40.55 -38.55 36.18
N ARG A 5 -41.60 -37.79 36.57
CA ARG A 5 -41.71 -36.81 37.71
C ARG A 5 -40.64 -35.69 37.87
N ARG A 6 -40.96 -34.44 38.26
CA ARG A 6 -42.21 -33.83 38.81
C ARG A 6 -42.18 -32.29 38.77
N ASN A 7 -43.36 -31.65 38.68
CA ASN A 7 -43.59 -30.19 38.74
C ASN A 7 -43.46 -29.57 40.15
N ALA A 8 -43.12 -28.27 40.24
CA ALA A 8 -43.88 -27.16 40.89
C ALA A 8 -42.95 -25.97 41.26
N ARG A 9 -43.10 -24.74 40.71
CA ARG A 9 -44.13 -23.67 40.88
C ARG A 9 -43.98 -22.77 42.13
N ARG A 10 -44.00 -21.43 41.87
CA ARG A 10 -44.38 -20.29 42.75
C ARG A 10 -43.32 -19.82 43.79
N ARG A 11 -43.25 -18.53 44.20
CA ARG A 11 -43.80 -17.22 43.75
C ARG A 11 -43.21 -16.07 44.62
N LEU A 12 -43.21 -14.83 44.11
CA LEU A 12 -43.20 -13.53 44.81
C LEU A 12 -41.98 -13.24 45.74
N ALA A 13 -41.36 -12.06 45.62
CA ALA A 13 -41.95 -10.83 46.14
C ALA A 13 -41.68 -9.58 45.29
N VAL A 14 -42.72 -8.76 45.14
CA VAL A 14 -42.65 -7.36 44.69
C VAL A 14 -42.83 -6.48 45.93
N VAL A 15 -42.02 -5.42 46.08
CA VAL A 15 -42.41 -4.23 46.86
C VAL A 15 -42.01 -2.98 46.08
N THR A 16 -43.00 -2.31 45.51
CA THR A 16 -42.95 -0.93 45.04
C THR A 16 -42.95 0.05 46.21
N GLY A 17 -42.20 1.16 46.11
CA GLY A 17 -42.31 2.31 47.01
C GLY A 17 -41.99 3.60 46.24
N ALA A 18 -42.90 4.58 46.27
CA ALA A 18 -42.88 5.72 45.35
C ALA A 18 -42.84 7.08 46.05
N ALA A 19 -42.44 8.09 45.27
CA ALA A 19 -42.73 9.53 45.40
C ALA A 19 -42.06 10.35 46.53
N GLY A 20 -41.56 11.54 46.14
CA GLY A 20 -41.03 12.57 47.05
C GLY A 20 -40.46 13.79 46.31
N ALA A 21 -41.31 14.62 45.71
CA ALA A 21 -40.94 15.94 45.15
C ALA A 21 -41.25 17.08 46.15
N LEU A 22 -40.98 18.35 45.75
CA LEU A 22 -41.09 19.64 46.51
C LEU A 22 -39.81 19.96 47.34
N LEU A 23 -39.33 21.20 47.57
CA LEU A 23 -39.61 22.60 47.19
C LEU A 23 -38.37 23.45 47.65
N ALA A 24 -38.02 24.66 47.19
CA ALA A 24 -38.64 25.63 46.28
C ALA A 24 -37.60 26.60 45.62
N ALA A 25 -38.09 27.43 44.70
CA ALA A 25 -37.46 28.61 44.09
C ALA A 25 -36.94 29.70 45.05
N GLY A 26 -35.91 30.43 44.61
CA GLY A 26 -35.47 31.73 45.16
C GLY A 26 -35.02 32.67 44.03
N LEU A 27 -35.83 33.69 43.74
CA LEU A 27 -35.69 34.56 42.57
C LEU A 27 -35.67 36.05 42.99
N VAL A 28 -34.94 36.87 42.19
CA VAL A 28 -35.03 38.35 42.01
C VAL A 28 -34.17 39.24 42.95
N PRO A 29 -33.59 40.40 42.52
CA PRO A 29 -33.11 40.86 41.18
C PRO A 29 -31.65 41.41 41.17
N ALA A 30 -31.05 41.59 39.98
CA ALA A 30 -30.31 42.82 39.64
C ALA A 30 -30.12 42.97 38.11
N SER A 31 -30.21 44.20 37.62
CA SER A 31 -30.29 44.58 36.20
C SER A 31 -28.94 44.96 35.55
N ALA A 32 -28.88 44.74 34.22
CA ALA A 32 -28.17 45.54 33.20
C ALA A 32 -26.65 45.35 32.93
N GLN A 33 -26.39 44.73 31.76
CA GLN A 33 -25.44 45.03 30.66
C GLN A 33 -24.17 45.92 30.86
N PRO A 34 -23.14 45.79 29.97
CA PRO A 34 -22.88 44.76 28.95
C PRO A 34 -21.52 44.05 29.13
N ALA A 35 -21.43 42.78 28.72
CA ALA A 35 -20.14 42.10 28.55
C ALA A 35 -19.64 42.28 27.11
N THR A 36 -18.42 42.79 26.96
CA THR A 36 -17.69 42.85 25.70
C THR A 36 -17.33 41.45 25.21
N THR A 37 -17.42 41.22 23.90
CA THR A 37 -16.89 40.02 23.24
C THR A 37 -15.38 39.95 23.44
N ALA A 38 -14.94 39.00 24.27
CA ALA A 38 -13.57 38.51 24.28
C ALA A 38 -13.58 37.17 23.52
N ALA A 39 -12.75 37.06 22.48
CA ALA A 39 -12.62 35.80 21.76
C ALA A 39 -12.01 34.75 22.70
N THR A 40 -12.70 33.64 22.88
CA THR A 40 -12.08 32.41 23.39
C THR A 40 -11.25 31.84 22.27
N ALA A 41 -9.93 31.96 22.39
CA ALA A 41 -9.02 31.17 21.56
C ALA A 41 -9.36 29.68 21.77
N ALA A 42 -9.56 28.95 20.68
CA ALA A 42 -9.71 27.51 20.74
C ALA A 42 -8.40 26.93 21.27
N SER A 43 -8.49 25.95 22.16
CA SER A 43 -7.35 25.09 22.47
C SER A 43 -7.09 24.23 21.23
N THR A 44 -6.03 24.54 20.49
CA THR A 44 -5.45 23.61 19.52
C THR A 44 -4.97 22.40 20.31
N ALA A 45 -5.76 21.32 20.28
CA ALA A 45 -5.19 20.01 20.50
C ALA A 45 -4.19 19.80 19.36
N THR A 46 -2.93 19.57 19.71
CA THR A 46 -1.93 19.12 18.74
C THR A 46 -2.41 17.78 18.20
N ALA A 47 -2.79 17.75 16.92
CA ALA A 47 -2.93 16.51 16.20
C ALA A 47 -1.58 15.79 16.28
N VAL A 48 -1.62 14.48 16.50
CA VAL A 48 -0.47 13.63 16.15
C VAL A 48 -0.49 13.59 14.62
N ASP A 49 0.60 14.00 13.98
CA ASP A 49 0.70 13.97 12.53
C ASP A 49 0.52 12.52 12.08
N ALA A 50 -0.51 12.27 11.25
CA ALA A 50 -0.56 11.05 10.47
C ALA A 50 0.56 11.14 9.43
N ALA A 51 1.39 10.11 9.31
CA ALA A 51 2.49 10.13 8.34
C ALA A 51 1.91 10.38 6.93
N GLY A 52 2.41 11.43 6.28
CA GLY A 52 2.01 11.75 4.91
C GLY A 52 2.47 10.66 3.95
N VAL A 53 1.68 10.41 2.91
CA VAL A 53 1.99 9.42 1.85
C VAL A 53 2.49 10.12 0.60
N THR A 54 3.35 9.44 -0.16
CA THR A 54 3.76 9.88 -1.51
C THR A 54 3.16 8.91 -2.52
N VAL A 55 2.64 9.44 -3.63
CA VAL A 55 1.96 8.69 -4.68
C VAL A 55 2.54 9.10 -6.02
N ARG A 56 3.15 8.15 -6.74
CA ARG A 56 3.81 8.36 -8.03
C ARG A 56 3.08 7.62 -9.15
N PRO A 57 2.27 8.30 -9.99
CA PRO A 57 1.83 7.73 -11.25
C PRO A 57 3.01 7.51 -12.22
N ASP A 58 3.08 6.33 -12.83
CA ASP A 58 4.11 5.94 -13.81
C ASP A 58 3.56 5.92 -15.24
N PRO A 59 3.69 7.00 -16.02
CA PRO A 59 3.23 7.04 -17.41
C PRO A 59 4.08 6.17 -18.36
N SER A 60 5.20 5.58 -17.91
CA SER A 60 5.97 4.62 -18.70
C SER A 60 5.28 3.25 -18.78
N TYR A 61 4.52 2.88 -17.75
CA TYR A 61 3.72 1.66 -17.66
C TYR A 61 2.23 2.00 -17.81
N ALA A 62 1.79 2.18 -19.05
CA ALA A 62 0.42 2.57 -19.41
C ALA A 62 -0.33 1.43 -20.12
N GLY A 63 -1.60 1.27 -19.80
CA GLY A 63 -2.50 0.31 -20.41
C GLY A 63 -2.95 0.64 -21.84
N GLU A 64 -3.74 -0.26 -22.41
CA GLU A 64 -4.57 0.04 -23.58
C GLU A 64 -5.63 1.12 -23.25
N PRO A 65 -6.24 1.77 -24.27
CA PRO A 65 -7.28 2.76 -24.03
C PRO A 65 -8.45 2.13 -23.26
N PHE A 66 -8.78 2.70 -22.11
CA PHE A 66 -9.87 2.26 -21.25
C PHE A 66 -11.20 2.45 -21.99
N GLU A 67 -11.96 1.37 -22.13
CA GLU A 67 -13.25 1.33 -22.83
C GLU A 67 -14.33 2.01 -22.00
N GLY A 68 -14.21 1.98 -20.67
CA GLY A 68 -15.02 2.78 -19.75
C GLY A 68 -15.71 1.97 -18.64
N TRP A 69 -16.87 2.49 -18.25
CA TRP A 69 -17.61 2.06 -17.06
C TRP A 69 -18.98 1.52 -17.46
N GLY A 70 -19.34 0.35 -16.93
CA GLY A 70 -20.55 -0.35 -17.36
C GLY A 70 -21.47 -0.81 -16.26
N THR A 71 -22.64 -1.30 -16.66
CA THR A 71 -23.43 -2.18 -15.79
C THR A 71 -24.14 -3.28 -16.57
N SER A 72 -24.43 -4.40 -15.91
CA SER A 72 -25.42 -5.34 -16.41
C SER A 72 -26.84 -4.82 -16.17
N LEU A 73 -27.69 -4.86 -17.20
CA LEU A 73 -29.11 -4.54 -17.13
C LEU A 73 -29.93 -5.61 -16.37
N VAL A 74 -29.25 -6.63 -15.84
CA VAL A 74 -29.82 -7.72 -15.06
C VAL A 74 -30.73 -7.24 -13.93
N TRP A 75 -31.91 -7.86 -13.87
CA TRP A 75 -33.00 -7.70 -12.90
C TRP A 75 -33.57 -6.28 -12.73
N PHE A 76 -32.77 -5.25 -12.45
CA PHE A 76 -33.27 -3.90 -12.24
C PHE A 76 -33.93 -3.34 -13.50
N ALA A 77 -33.37 -3.55 -14.69
CA ALA A 77 -33.96 -3.06 -15.92
C ALA A 77 -35.27 -3.81 -16.24
N ASN A 78 -35.30 -5.11 -15.94
CA ASN A 78 -36.51 -5.92 -16.03
C ASN A 78 -37.61 -5.44 -15.05
N ALA A 79 -37.27 -5.15 -13.79
CA ALA A 79 -38.22 -4.67 -12.79
C ALA A 79 -38.73 -3.25 -13.09
N THR A 80 -37.83 -2.34 -13.48
CA THR A 80 -38.11 -0.89 -13.56
C THR A 80 -38.49 -0.40 -14.95
N GLY A 81 -38.20 -1.14 -16.02
CA GLY A 81 -38.52 -0.71 -17.40
C GLY A 81 -40.02 -0.49 -17.64
N GLY A 82 -40.89 -1.14 -16.85
CA GLY A 82 -42.34 -0.96 -16.87
C GLY A 82 -42.88 0.16 -15.97
N TYR A 83 -42.02 0.92 -15.26
CA TYR A 83 -42.44 1.96 -14.32
C TYR A 83 -42.92 3.24 -15.03
N PRO A 84 -43.65 4.13 -14.32
CA PRO A 84 -44.00 5.46 -14.84
C PRO A 84 -42.78 6.23 -15.35
N ASP A 85 -42.94 6.94 -16.48
CA ASP A 85 -41.87 7.69 -17.17
C ASP A 85 -40.99 8.50 -16.20
N GLU A 86 -41.60 9.27 -15.29
CA GLU A 86 -40.92 10.10 -14.28
C GLU A 86 -39.89 9.32 -13.42
N ILE A 87 -40.16 8.05 -13.11
CA ILE A 87 -39.30 7.21 -12.27
C ILE A 87 -38.20 6.57 -13.14
N ARG A 88 -38.58 5.94 -14.26
CA ARG A 88 -37.63 5.21 -15.10
C ARG A 88 -36.67 6.13 -15.86
N ASP A 89 -37.13 7.29 -16.35
CA ASP A 89 -36.25 8.31 -16.93
C ASP A 89 -35.28 8.84 -15.86
N ARG A 90 -35.74 9.08 -14.62
CA ARG A 90 -34.86 9.52 -13.53
C ARG A 90 -33.81 8.48 -13.16
N LEU A 91 -34.14 7.19 -13.18
CA LEU A 91 -33.16 6.12 -12.97
C LEU A 91 -32.14 6.07 -14.12
N ALA A 92 -32.59 6.20 -15.37
CA ALA A 92 -31.69 6.24 -16.53
C ALA A 92 -30.74 7.44 -16.46
N ASP A 93 -31.24 8.63 -16.13
CA ASP A 93 -30.42 9.83 -15.93
C ASP A 93 -29.41 9.65 -14.77
N MET A 94 -29.77 8.91 -13.72
CA MET A 94 -28.88 8.66 -12.57
C MET A 94 -27.78 7.62 -12.86
N VAL A 95 -27.98 6.72 -13.83
CA VAL A 95 -27.02 5.67 -14.18
C VAL A 95 -26.17 6.05 -15.41
N PHE A 96 -26.80 6.48 -16.51
CA PHE A 96 -26.12 6.74 -17.79
C PHE A 96 -25.96 8.23 -18.12
N GLY A 97 -26.63 9.15 -17.42
CA GLY A 97 -26.53 10.59 -17.71
C GLY A 97 -25.24 11.23 -17.17
N ASP A 98 -24.81 12.32 -17.81
CA ASP A 98 -23.61 13.12 -17.47
C ASP A 98 -23.51 13.52 -15.98
N GLU A 99 -24.64 13.82 -15.32
CA GLU A 99 -24.70 14.20 -13.89
C GLU A 99 -24.84 12.97 -12.95
N GLY A 100 -24.98 11.77 -13.52
CA GLY A 100 -25.20 10.50 -12.83
C GLY A 100 -23.92 9.68 -12.67
N LEU A 101 -24.00 8.35 -12.74
CA LEU A 101 -22.81 7.48 -12.76
C LEU A 101 -22.04 7.57 -14.08
N ASN A 102 -22.57 8.22 -15.13
CA ASN A 102 -21.88 8.45 -16.40
C ASN A 102 -21.34 7.16 -17.05
N LEU A 103 -22.12 6.07 -16.97
CA LEU A 103 -21.75 4.78 -17.58
C LEU A 103 -21.92 4.82 -19.10
N ASN A 104 -21.02 4.14 -19.82
CA ASN A 104 -21.01 4.05 -21.28
C ASN A 104 -20.99 2.60 -21.81
N ILE A 105 -21.11 1.60 -20.93
CA ILE A 105 -21.13 0.17 -21.30
C ILE A 105 -22.40 -0.47 -20.71
N ALA A 106 -23.07 -1.33 -21.47
CA ALA A 106 -24.25 -2.05 -21.00
C ALA A 106 -24.22 -3.55 -21.37
N ARG A 107 -24.38 -4.42 -20.36
CA ARG A 107 -24.51 -5.87 -20.55
C ARG A 107 -25.99 -6.25 -20.53
N TYR A 108 -26.53 -6.75 -21.64
CA TYR A 108 -27.93 -7.16 -21.79
C TYR A 108 -28.11 -8.64 -21.42
N ASN A 109 -28.96 -8.94 -20.42
CA ASN A 109 -29.21 -10.32 -19.99
C ASN A 109 -30.25 -10.99 -20.89
N ILE A 110 -29.82 -11.94 -21.72
CA ILE A 110 -30.69 -12.84 -22.47
C ILE A 110 -31.35 -13.81 -21.49
N GLY A 111 -32.61 -13.58 -21.15
CA GLY A 111 -33.34 -14.39 -20.17
C GLY A 111 -33.49 -15.86 -20.56
N GLY A 112 -33.42 -16.75 -19.58
CA GLY A 112 -33.81 -18.15 -19.76
C GLY A 112 -35.34 -18.30 -19.79
N GLY A 113 -36.04 -17.57 -18.92
CA GLY A 113 -37.49 -17.59 -18.81
C GLY A 113 -38.04 -18.85 -18.13
N ASN A 114 -39.10 -18.71 -17.34
CA ASN A 114 -39.72 -19.81 -16.60
C ASN A 114 -40.67 -20.66 -17.48
N ALA A 115 -40.84 -21.94 -17.12
CA ALA A 115 -41.82 -22.79 -17.80
C ALA A 115 -43.26 -22.28 -17.58
N PRO A 116 -44.15 -22.25 -18.60
CA PRO A 116 -45.46 -21.57 -18.49
C PRO A 116 -46.43 -22.09 -17.42
N ASP A 117 -46.21 -23.27 -16.84
CA ASP A 117 -47.00 -23.84 -15.75
C ASP A 117 -46.35 -23.72 -14.35
N VAL A 118 -45.14 -23.13 -14.27
CA VAL A 118 -44.42 -22.88 -13.01
C VAL A 118 -44.86 -21.52 -12.46
N PRO A 119 -45.33 -21.44 -11.19
CA PRO A 119 -45.61 -20.16 -10.54
C PRO A 119 -44.33 -19.37 -10.28
N ASP A 120 -44.42 -18.03 -10.37
CA ASP A 120 -43.33 -17.10 -10.06
C ASP A 120 -42.71 -17.40 -8.68
N TYR A 121 -41.38 -17.54 -8.66
CA TYR A 121 -40.63 -17.96 -7.46
C TYR A 121 -39.26 -17.28 -7.30
N LEU A 122 -38.82 -16.55 -8.32
CA LEU A 122 -37.59 -15.76 -8.32
C LEU A 122 -37.84 -14.41 -7.61
N ARG A 123 -36.76 -13.69 -7.27
CA ARG A 123 -36.82 -12.32 -6.74
C ARG A 123 -37.49 -11.37 -7.73
N ALA A 124 -37.96 -10.21 -7.27
CA ALA A 124 -38.43 -9.16 -8.17
C ALA A 124 -37.32 -8.77 -9.16
N GLY A 125 -37.66 -8.62 -10.44
CA GLY A 125 -36.69 -8.49 -11.55
C GLY A 125 -35.95 -9.78 -11.94
N GLY A 126 -35.85 -10.76 -11.04
CA GLY A 126 -35.08 -11.99 -11.20
C GLY A 126 -35.62 -13.00 -12.21
N ALA A 127 -36.86 -12.84 -12.67
CA ALA A 127 -37.46 -13.64 -13.74
C ALA A 127 -37.44 -12.84 -15.04
N VAL A 128 -36.39 -13.02 -15.83
CA VAL A 128 -36.22 -12.33 -17.13
C VAL A 128 -36.93 -13.14 -18.22
N ASP A 129 -37.64 -12.46 -19.11
CA ASP A 129 -38.36 -13.11 -20.19
C ASP A 129 -37.37 -13.67 -21.23
N GLY A 130 -37.63 -14.90 -21.68
CA GLY A 130 -36.86 -15.51 -22.77
C GLY A 130 -37.43 -15.13 -24.14
N TRP A 131 -36.56 -15.04 -25.15
CA TRP A 131 -36.92 -14.69 -26.53
C TRP A 131 -37.69 -15.79 -27.29
N TRP A 132 -38.31 -16.73 -26.58
CA TRP A 132 -38.98 -17.91 -27.12
C TRP A 132 -40.50 -17.86 -26.93
N GLN A 133 -41.24 -18.29 -27.94
CA GLN A 133 -42.71 -18.37 -27.91
C GLN A 133 -43.17 -19.81 -27.78
N ALA A 134 -43.49 -20.25 -26.55
CA ALA A 134 -44.01 -21.60 -26.32
C ALA A 134 -45.43 -21.77 -26.91
N PRO A 135 -45.74 -22.95 -27.50
CA PRO A 135 -47.09 -23.29 -27.93
C PRO A 135 -48.15 -23.24 -26.81
N GLU A 136 -49.41 -22.93 -27.17
CA GLU A 136 -50.52 -22.88 -26.20
C GLU A 136 -50.70 -24.23 -25.48
N GLY A 137 -50.44 -24.25 -24.17
CA GLY A 137 -50.61 -25.43 -23.32
C GLY A 137 -49.33 -26.21 -23.03
N THR A 138 -48.15 -25.74 -23.47
CA THR A 138 -46.83 -26.26 -23.05
C THR A 138 -46.68 -26.23 -21.53
N THR A 139 -46.09 -27.30 -20.99
CA THR A 139 -45.75 -27.46 -19.56
C THR A 139 -44.27 -27.77 -19.39
N ARG A 140 -43.76 -27.75 -18.15
CA ARG A 140 -42.36 -28.09 -17.81
C ARG A 140 -41.92 -29.52 -18.18
N GLU A 141 -42.84 -30.40 -18.60
CA GLU A 141 -42.53 -31.73 -19.15
C GLU A 141 -42.32 -31.72 -20.68
N ASP A 142 -42.74 -30.66 -21.39
CA ASP A 142 -42.74 -30.55 -22.85
C ASP A 142 -41.49 -29.78 -23.32
N VAL A 143 -40.38 -30.50 -23.56
CA VAL A 143 -39.06 -29.87 -23.83
C VAL A 143 -38.57 -29.95 -25.29
N ASP A 144 -39.19 -30.79 -26.13
CA ASP A 144 -38.72 -31.10 -27.49
C ASP A 144 -39.42 -30.26 -28.59
N TRP A 145 -39.95 -29.06 -28.29
CA TRP A 145 -40.76 -28.26 -29.23
C TRP A 145 -40.00 -27.14 -29.94
N TRP A 146 -38.94 -26.60 -29.33
CA TRP A 146 -38.23 -25.43 -29.86
C TRP A 146 -37.37 -25.80 -31.08
N ASP A 147 -37.26 -24.86 -32.02
CA ASP A 147 -36.47 -24.97 -33.25
C ASP A 147 -36.04 -23.55 -33.61
N PRO A 148 -34.73 -23.22 -33.61
CA PRO A 148 -34.24 -21.86 -33.86
C PRO A 148 -34.58 -21.38 -35.28
N ALA A 149 -34.77 -22.31 -36.23
CA ALA A 149 -35.09 -21.98 -37.62
C ALA A 149 -36.59 -21.72 -37.86
N ASP A 150 -37.47 -21.98 -36.89
CA ASP A 150 -38.90 -21.65 -36.99
C ASP A 150 -39.18 -20.27 -36.37
N PRO A 151 -39.54 -19.23 -37.17
CA PRO A 151 -39.84 -17.92 -36.64
C PRO A 151 -41.11 -17.88 -35.77
N GLU A 152 -41.98 -18.91 -35.78
CA GLU A 152 -43.12 -19.00 -34.85
C GLU A 152 -42.71 -19.43 -33.43
N HIS A 153 -41.46 -19.88 -33.21
CA HIS A 153 -40.90 -20.23 -31.90
C HIS A 153 -40.14 -19.09 -31.20
N TRP A 154 -40.03 -17.93 -31.83
CA TRP A 154 -39.42 -16.73 -31.27
C TRP A 154 -40.51 -15.73 -30.85
N ASP A 155 -40.37 -15.16 -29.65
CA ASP A 155 -41.26 -14.08 -29.21
C ASP A 155 -40.60 -12.72 -29.54
N ALA A 156 -41.29 -11.91 -30.35
CA ALA A 156 -40.83 -10.58 -30.75
C ALA A 156 -41.24 -9.47 -29.76
N ASP A 157 -42.19 -9.76 -28.86
CA ASP A 157 -42.66 -8.88 -27.79
C ASP A 157 -41.95 -9.19 -26.45
N ALA A 158 -41.07 -10.21 -26.40
CA ALA A 158 -40.29 -10.61 -25.22
C ALA A 158 -39.49 -9.44 -24.61
N ASP A 159 -39.35 -9.48 -23.29
CA ASP A 159 -38.41 -8.65 -22.51
C ASP A 159 -38.54 -7.13 -22.75
N ALA A 160 -39.79 -6.67 -22.93
CA ALA A 160 -40.11 -5.27 -23.22
C ALA A 160 -39.60 -4.27 -22.15
N THR A 161 -39.27 -4.75 -20.95
CA THR A 161 -38.77 -3.95 -19.82
C THR A 161 -37.28 -3.63 -19.94
N GLN A 162 -36.39 -4.62 -20.12
CA GLN A 162 -34.97 -4.30 -20.41
C GLN A 162 -34.84 -3.62 -21.78
N ARG A 163 -35.66 -3.99 -22.76
CA ARG A 163 -35.65 -3.34 -24.10
C ARG A 163 -36.04 -1.87 -24.07
N TRP A 164 -36.86 -1.43 -23.10
CA TRP A 164 -37.07 0.01 -22.87
C TRP A 164 -35.79 0.70 -22.42
N TRP A 165 -35.00 0.07 -21.53
CA TRP A 165 -33.70 0.59 -21.13
C TRP A 165 -32.75 0.68 -22.33
N VAL A 166 -32.67 -0.37 -23.16
CA VAL A 166 -31.87 -0.36 -24.41
C VAL A 166 -32.24 0.82 -25.31
N ASP A 167 -33.54 1.03 -25.59
CA ASP A 167 -34.00 2.18 -26.39
C ASP A 167 -33.71 3.54 -25.75
N ARG A 168 -33.66 3.63 -24.41
CA ARG A 168 -33.35 4.86 -23.68
C ARG A 168 -31.85 5.18 -23.70
N ILE A 169 -30.96 4.21 -23.58
CA ILE A 169 -29.53 4.43 -23.31
C ILE A 169 -28.59 4.25 -24.52
N LYS A 170 -29.08 3.77 -25.67
CA LYS A 170 -28.24 3.47 -26.84
C LYS A 170 -27.52 4.64 -27.51
N ASP A 171 -27.89 5.88 -27.21
CA ASP A 171 -27.14 7.07 -27.62
C ASP A 171 -26.07 7.47 -26.57
N ASP A 172 -26.15 6.91 -25.35
CA ASP A 172 -25.25 7.12 -24.21
C ASP A 172 -24.20 5.97 -24.09
N VAL A 173 -24.53 4.76 -24.56
CA VAL A 173 -23.68 3.56 -24.53
C VAL A 173 -22.81 3.41 -25.79
N THR A 174 -21.52 3.14 -25.61
CA THR A 174 -20.55 2.87 -26.68
C THR A 174 -20.19 1.40 -26.84
N HIS A 175 -20.38 0.56 -25.81
CA HIS A 175 -20.12 -0.88 -25.85
C HIS A 175 -21.29 -1.71 -25.33
N TRP A 176 -21.65 -2.73 -26.09
CA TRP A 176 -22.76 -3.64 -25.80
C TRP A 176 -22.26 -5.08 -25.70
N GLU A 177 -22.52 -5.72 -24.57
CA GLU A 177 -22.37 -7.18 -24.43
C GLU A 177 -23.76 -7.80 -24.26
N ALA A 178 -23.99 -8.97 -24.85
CA ALA A 178 -25.13 -9.81 -24.52
C ALA A 178 -24.63 -11.03 -23.72
N PHE A 179 -25.27 -11.34 -22.60
CA PHE A 179 -24.84 -12.47 -21.76
C PHE A 179 -26.04 -13.26 -21.23
N SER A 180 -25.80 -14.45 -20.66
CA SER A 180 -26.86 -15.35 -20.21
C SER A 180 -26.61 -15.92 -18.81
N ASN A 181 -27.43 -15.51 -17.85
CA ASN A 181 -27.48 -16.14 -16.52
C ASN A 181 -27.89 -17.63 -16.56
N SER A 182 -28.73 -18.05 -17.51
CA SER A 182 -29.19 -19.44 -17.60
C SER A 182 -29.78 -19.80 -18.97
N PRO A 183 -29.53 -21.02 -19.49
CA PRO A 183 -30.24 -21.52 -20.66
C PRO A 183 -31.75 -21.55 -20.44
N PRO A 184 -32.56 -21.45 -21.52
CA PRO A 184 -34.01 -21.63 -21.44
C PRO A 184 -34.41 -22.89 -20.69
N TRP A 185 -35.45 -22.83 -19.86
CA TRP A 185 -35.83 -23.92 -18.94
C TRP A 185 -35.90 -25.31 -19.62
N PHE A 186 -36.35 -25.37 -20.88
CA PHE A 186 -36.47 -26.61 -21.65
C PHE A 186 -35.12 -27.20 -22.09
N MET A 187 -34.06 -26.39 -22.16
CA MET A 187 -32.68 -26.81 -22.38
C MET A 187 -31.96 -27.25 -21.08
N THR A 188 -32.55 -26.99 -19.91
CA THR A 188 -31.94 -27.32 -18.60
C THR A 188 -32.26 -28.74 -18.10
N GLU A 189 -31.33 -29.37 -17.39
CA GLU A 189 -31.48 -30.70 -16.77
C GLU A 189 -32.57 -30.72 -15.67
N SER A 190 -32.71 -29.65 -14.88
CA SER A 190 -33.75 -29.58 -13.84
C SER A 190 -35.14 -29.18 -14.36
N GLY A 191 -35.23 -28.55 -15.54
CA GLY A 191 -36.46 -27.94 -16.06
C GLY A 191 -36.77 -26.55 -15.45
N TYR A 192 -35.77 -25.90 -14.84
CA TYR A 192 -35.88 -24.61 -14.15
C TYR A 192 -34.63 -23.75 -14.41
N VAL A 193 -34.81 -22.45 -14.59
CA VAL A 193 -33.69 -21.52 -14.88
C VAL A 193 -32.79 -21.22 -13.68
N SER A 194 -33.22 -21.52 -12.46
CA SER A 194 -32.47 -21.27 -11.21
C SER A 194 -31.45 -22.35 -10.82
N GLY A 195 -31.01 -23.15 -11.79
CA GLY A 195 -29.97 -24.16 -11.60
C GLY A 195 -30.48 -25.57 -11.29
N ASN A 196 -29.53 -26.49 -11.14
CA ASN A 196 -29.81 -27.93 -11.04
C ASN A 196 -30.39 -28.29 -9.64
N PHE A 197 -30.89 -29.52 -9.46
CA PHE A 197 -31.30 -29.99 -8.12
C PHE A 197 -30.11 -30.32 -7.21
N ASP A 198 -28.94 -30.56 -7.81
CA ASP A 198 -27.64 -30.63 -7.15
C ASP A 198 -26.77 -29.51 -7.75
N ALA A 199 -26.54 -28.45 -6.98
CA ALA A 199 -26.03 -27.17 -7.50
C ALA A 199 -24.58 -27.21 -8.02
N GLY A 200 -23.83 -28.29 -7.73
CA GLY A 200 -22.51 -28.56 -8.33
C GLY A 200 -22.54 -29.55 -9.49
N THR A 201 -23.66 -29.63 -10.22
CA THR A 201 -23.83 -30.49 -11.40
C THR A 201 -24.29 -29.67 -12.60
N ASP A 202 -23.68 -29.93 -13.76
CA ASP A 202 -23.99 -29.30 -15.05
C ASP A 202 -25.50 -29.15 -15.28
N GLN A 203 -25.91 -27.92 -15.63
CA GLN A 203 -27.31 -27.54 -15.75
C GLN A 203 -27.81 -27.53 -17.19
N LEU A 204 -26.96 -27.23 -18.18
CA LEU A 204 -27.29 -27.33 -19.60
C LEU A 204 -27.26 -28.80 -20.03
N LYS A 205 -28.33 -29.28 -20.68
CA LYS A 205 -28.36 -30.63 -21.27
C LYS A 205 -27.27 -30.75 -22.34
N PRO A 206 -26.44 -31.82 -22.32
CA PRO A 206 -25.46 -32.06 -23.39
C PRO A 206 -26.06 -32.21 -24.80
N GLY A 207 -27.37 -32.51 -24.89
CA GLY A 207 -28.11 -32.58 -26.15
C GLY A 207 -28.67 -31.25 -26.65
N SER A 208 -28.53 -30.15 -25.88
CA SER A 208 -29.07 -28.82 -26.18
C SER A 208 -27.98 -27.75 -26.29
N ILE A 209 -26.70 -28.15 -26.42
CA ILE A 209 -25.57 -27.23 -26.54
C ILE A 209 -25.66 -26.40 -27.84
N ASP A 210 -25.83 -27.06 -28.98
CA ASP A 210 -25.99 -26.41 -30.28
C ASP A 210 -27.26 -25.52 -30.32
N ASP A 211 -28.33 -25.95 -29.65
CA ASP A 211 -29.59 -25.21 -29.54
C ASP A 211 -29.43 -23.94 -28.67
N PHE A 212 -28.70 -24.03 -27.57
CA PHE A 212 -28.40 -22.89 -26.69
C PHE A 212 -27.49 -21.87 -27.39
N ALA A 213 -26.47 -22.32 -28.12
CA ALA A 213 -25.65 -21.44 -28.95
C ALA A 213 -26.48 -20.68 -29.99
N GLN A 214 -27.37 -21.37 -30.72
CA GLN A 214 -28.30 -20.73 -31.67
C GLN A 214 -29.34 -19.82 -30.99
N TYR A 215 -29.71 -20.10 -29.73
CA TYR A 215 -30.59 -19.24 -28.95
C TYR A 215 -29.92 -17.89 -28.63
N LEU A 216 -28.67 -17.92 -28.14
CA LEU A 216 -27.92 -16.70 -27.82
C LEU A 216 -27.73 -15.82 -29.06
N VAL A 217 -27.19 -16.38 -30.15
CA VAL A 217 -26.98 -15.63 -31.41
C VAL A 217 -28.30 -15.10 -31.96
N GLY A 218 -29.35 -15.92 -32.01
CA GLY A 218 -30.65 -15.50 -32.54
C GLY A 218 -31.37 -14.45 -31.68
N ALA A 219 -31.15 -14.44 -30.36
CA ALA A 219 -31.65 -13.38 -29.48
C ALA A 219 -30.87 -12.07 -29.71
N THR A 220 -29.54 -12.13 -29.83
CA THR A 220 -28.68 -10.98 -30.14
C THR A 220 -29.06 -10.34 -31.47
N GLU A 221 -29.17 -11.11 -32.56
CA GLU A 221 -29.61 -10.60 -33.88
C GLU A 221 -30.95 -9.85 -33.79
N ARG A 222 -31.89 -10.33 -32.97
CA ARG A 222 -33.22 -9.71 -32.79
C ARG A 222 -33.17 -8.45 -31.95
N LEU A 223 -32.26 -8.36 -30.99
CA LEU A 223 -32.01 -7.17 -30.20
C LEU A 223 -31.43 -6.06 -31.10
N GLU A 224 -30.39 -6.39 -31.87
CA GLU A 224 -29.75 -5.51 -32.85
C GLU A 224 -30.77 -5.00 -33.89
N ASP A 225 -31.48 -5.90 -34.57
CA ASP A 225 -32.50 -5.55 -35.59
C ASP A 225 -33.63 -4.67 -35.02
N ALA A 226 -34.06 -4.91 -33.78
CA ALA A 226 -35.19 -4.20 -33.17
C ALA A 226 -34.81 -2.79 -32.69
N HIS A 227 -33.60 -2.62 -32.17
CA HIS A 227 -33.19 -1.39 -31.49
C HIS A 227 -32.18 -0.54 -32.29
N GLY A 228 -31.52 -1.12 -33.29
CA GLY A 228 -30.50 -0.44 -34.09
C GLY A 228 -29.21 -0.19 -33.32
N ILE A 229 -28.80 -1.19 -32.52
CA ILE A 229 -27.50 -1.28 -31.86
C ILE A 229 -26.68 -2.39 -32.53
N ASP A 230 -25.37 -2.35 -32.35
CA ASP A 230 -24.45 -3.44 -32.70
C ASP A 230 -23.91 -4.00 -31.37
N VAL A 231 -23.86 -5.33 -31.22
CA VAL A 231 -23.32 -6.00 -30.01
C VAL A 231 -21.86 -6.39 -30.25
N ASP A 232 -20.96 -6.00 -29.34
CA ASP A 232 -19.52 -6.29 -29.44
C ASP A 232 -19.23 -7.74 -29.05
N THR A 233 -19.83 -8.22 -27.95
CA THR A 233 -19.54 -9.54 -27.38
C THR A 233 -20.76 -10.34 -26.95
N ILE A 234 -20.65 -11.68 -26.98
CA ILE A 234 -21.60 -12.62 -26.39
C ILE A 234 -20.88 -13.51 -25.36
N ASP A 235 -21.27 -13.43 -24.07
CA ASP A 235 -20.83 -14.39 -23.04
C ASP A 235 -21.95 -15.45 -22.79
N PRO A 236 -21.71 -16.74 -23.10
CA PRO A 236 -22.69 -17.80 -22.86
C PRO A 236 -22.82 -18.21 -21.39
N PHE A 237 -22.07 -17.59 -20.47
CA PHE A 237 -21.97 -17.98 -19.07
C PHE A 237 -22.26 -16.82 -18.10
N ASN A 238 -22.53 -17.19 -16.84
CA ASN A 238 -22.49 -16.31 -15.68
C ASN A 238 -22.12 -17.16 -14.46
N GLU A 239 -20.98 -16.89 -13.82
CA GLU A 239 -20.48 -17.61 -12.65
C GLU A 239 -20.48 -19.15 -12.78
N PRO A 240 -19.97 -19.71 -13.90
CA PRO A 240 -20.38 -21.03 -14.36
C PRO A 240 -19.89 -22.19 -13.48
N ASN A 241 -18.69 -22.18 -12.91
CA ASN A 241 -18.17 -23.31 -12.11
C ASN A 241 -18.55 -23.22 -10.61
N THR A 242 -19.62 -22.51 -10.24
CA THR A 242 -20.03 -22.34 -8.83
C THR A 242 -21.04 -23.39 -8.37
N ASP A 243 -20.99 -23.80 -7.10
CA ASP A 243 -21.78 -24.88 -6.53
C ASP A 243 -23.04 -24.40 -5.77
N TYR A 244 -23.53 -23.20 -6.09
CA TYR A 244 -24.70 -22.57 -5.45
C TYR A 244 -25.90 -22.31 -6.37
N TRP A 245 -25.77 -22.49 -7.69
CA TRP A 245 -26.90 -22.44 -8.64
C TRP A 245 -27.82 -23.65 -8.50
N GLY A 246 -28.79 -23.56 -7.59
CA GLY A 246 -29.63 -24.68 -7.16
C GLY A 246 -31.12 -24.41 -7.04
N THR A 247 -31.93 -25.27 -7.67
CA THR A 247 -33.40 -25.27 -7.55
C THR A 247 -33.86 -26.20 -6.42
N ARG A 248 -34.71 -25.69 -5.49
CA ARG A 248 -35.34 -26.50 -4.43
C ARG A 248 -36.85 -26.59 -4.60
N LEU A 249 -37.40 -27.79 -4.72
CA LEU A 249 -38.84 -28.02 -4.79
C LEU A 249 -39.52 -28.15 -3.42
N GLY A 250 -40.74 -27.63 -3.33
CA GLY A 250 -41.68 -27.79 -2.23
C GLY A 250 -42.48 -29.09 -2.29
N ALA A 251 -43.36 -29.29 -1.30
CA ALA A 251 -44.16 -30.51 -1.18
C ALA A 251 -45.29 -30.63 -2.22
N ASP A 252 -45.57 -29.56 -2.96
CA ASP A 252 -46.51 -29.47 -4.09
C ASP A 252 -45.82 -29.66 -5.45
N GLY A 253 -44.49 -29.73 -5.49
CA GLY A 253 -43.69 -29.89 -6.71
C GLY A 253 -43.26 -28.58 -7.38
N ASN A 254 -43.62 -27.42 -6.81
CA ASN A 254 -43.16 -26.12 -7.31
C ASN A 254 -41.87 -25.68 -6.61
N PRO A 255 -41.05 -24.81 -7.23
CA PRO A 255 -39.85 -24.27 -6.63
C PRO A 255 -40.15 -23.40 -5.39
N THR A 256 -39.20 -23.41 -4.45
CA THR A 256 -39.24 -22.78 -3.12
C THR A 256 -37.86 -22.25 -2.69
N GLY A 257 -36.89 -22.24 -3.61
CA GLY A 257 -35.50 -21.86 -3.42
C GLY A 257 -34.75 -22.00 -4.74
N GLY A 258 -33.67 -21.23 -4.89
CA GLY A 258 -33.25 -20.67 -6.18
C GLY A 258 -33.98 -19.34 -6.35
N ARG A 259 -33.29 -18.21 -6.12
CA ARG A 259 -33.90 -16.86 -6.09
C ARG A 259 -33.74 -16.09 -7.41
N GLN A 260 -32.91 -16.56 -8.32
CA GLN A 260 -32.56 -15.92 -9.60
C GLN A 260 -32.29 -16.99 -10.66
N GLU A 261 -32.17 -16.58 -11.92
CA GLU A 261 -31.57 -17.41 -12.97
C GLU A 261 -30.09 -17.69 -12.64
N GLY A 262 -29.60 -18.88 -12.97
CA GLY A 262 -28.21 -19.29 -12.74
C GLY A 262 -27.98 -20.72 -13.22
N ALA A 263 -26.82 -21.01 -13.81
CA ALA A 263 -26.52 -22.33 -14.36
C ALA A 263 -25.09 -22.77 -14.05
N HIS A 264 -24.93 -23.83 -13.26
CA HIS A 264 -23.63 -24.50 -13.15
C HIS A 264 -23.27 -25.10 -14.52
N MET A 265 -22.10 -24.74 -15.05
CA MET A 265 -21.46 -25.37 -16.19
C MET A 265 -19.98 -25.56 -15.84
N GLY A 266 -19.57 -26.80 -15.59
CA GLY A 266 -18.18 -27.11 -15.27
C GLY A 266 -17.24 -26.86 -16.46
N PRO A 267 -15.90 -26.79 -16.24
CA PRO A 267 -14.95 -26.44 -17.29
C PRO A 267 -14.99 -27.36 -18.51
N GLU A 268 -15.33 -28.65 -18.33
CA GLU A 268 -15.53 -29.61 -19.42
C GLU A 268 -16.78 -29.34 -20.27
N LEU A 269 -17.83 -28.75 -19.70
CA LEU A 269 -19.03 -28.33 -20.44
C LEU A 269 -18.80 -26.99 -21.14
N GLN A 270 -18.13 -26.04 -20.49
CA GLN A 270 -17.76 -24.76 -21.10
C GLN A 270 -16.94 -24.96 -22.40
N GLN A 271 -16.00 -25.92 -22.38
CA GLN A 271 -15.21 -26.35 -23.55
C GLN A 271 -16.02 -26.96 -24.71
N GLN A 272 -17.30 -27.26 -24.52
CA GLN A 272 -18.23 -27.72 -25.57
C GLN A 272 -19.15 -26.59 -26.03
N VAL A 273 -19.55 -25.68 -25.13
CA VAL A 273 -20.40 -24.51 -25.44
C VAL A 273 -19.63 -23.47 -26.27
N ILE A 274 -18.38 -23.16 -25.94
CA ILE A 274 -17.57 -22.16 -26.68
C ILE A 274 -17.44 -22.53 -28.18
N PRO A 275 -17.04 -23.77 -28.57
CA PRO A 275 -17.04 -24.16 -29.98
C PRO A 275 -18.42 -24.12 -30.65
N ALA A 276 -19.49 -24.47 -29.95
CA ALA A 276 -20.83 -24.44 -30.51
C ALA A 276 -21.32 -22.99 -30.75
N LEU A 277 -20.98 -22.05 -29.86
CA LEU A 277 -21.23 -20.63 -30.05
C LEU A 277 -20.42 -20.07 -31.24
N ALA A 278 -19.15 -20.47 -31.39
CA ALA A 278 -18.33 -20.09 -32.52
C ALA A 278 -18.89 -20.62 -33.87
N ASP A 279 -19.36 -21.87 -33.89
CA ASP A 279 -20.03 -22.46 -35.06
C ASP A 279 -21.41 -21.80 -35.35
N ALA A 280 -22.11 -21.27 -34.34
CA ALA A 280 -23.36 -20.53 -34.50
C ALA A 280 -23.16 -19.08 -34.99
N LEU A 281 -22.03 -18.46 -34.63
CA LEU A 281 -21.63 -17.14 -35.12
C LEU A 281 -21.15 -17.17 -36.59
N ASP A 282 -20.59 -18.29 -37.09
CA ASP A 282 -20.11 -18.41 -38.48
C ASP A 282 -21.24 -18.25 -39.52
N GLY A 283 -21.38 -17.02 -40.03
CA GLY A 283 -22.40 -16.66 -41.02
C GLY A 283 -23.73 -16.21 -40.43
N SER A 284 -23.76 -15.84 -39.14
CA SER A 284 -24.84 -15.05 -38.52
C SER A 284 -24.91 -13.62 -39.07
N GLY A 285 -25.91 -12.85 -38.61
CA GLY A 285 -26.10 -11.44 -38.95
C GLY A 285 -25.38 -10.45 -38.03
N THR A 286 -24.98 -10.87 -36.83
CA THR A 286 -24.22 -10.06 -35.86
C THR A 286 -22.72 -10.12 -36.17
N ASP A 287 -21.99 -9.04 -35.88
CA ASP A 287 -20.51 -9.00 -35.92
C ASP A 287 -19.89 -9.36 -34.55
N ALA A 288 -20.70 -9.69 -33.53
CA ALA A 288 -20.27 -9.99 -32.17
C ALA A 288 -19.26 -11.16 -32.06
N VAL A 289 -18.34 -11.07 -31.11
CA VAL A 289 -17.36 -12.12 -30.79
C VAL A 289 -17.62 -12.77 -29.42
N ILE A 290 -16.95 -13.87 -29.11
CA ILE A 290 -17.13 -14.56 -27.82
C ILE A 290 -16.31 -13.85 -26.74
N SER A 291 -16.98 -13.36 -25.70
CA SER A 291 -16.37 -13.14 -24.39
C SER A 291 -16.54 -14.39 -23.53
N ALA A 292 -15.58 -14.66 -22.64
CA ALA A 292 -15.72 -15.74 -21.66
C ALA A 292 -14.87 -15.47 -20.41
N MET A 293 -15.26 -15.91 -19.22
CA MET A 293 -16.36 -16.84 -18.92
C MET A 293 -17.17 -16.40 -17.69
N ASP A 294 -17.13 -15.10 -17.37
CA ASP A 294 -17.81 -14.51 -16.21
C ASP A 294 -17.61 -15.31 -14.90
N GLU A 295 -16.37 -15.69 -14.60
CA GLU A 295 -16.10 -16.45 -13.36
C GLU A 295 -16.12 -15.56 -12.12
N THR A 296 -16.88 -15.97 -11.09
CA THR A 296 -17.15 -15.26 -9.82
C THR A 296 -15.91 -14.68 -9.13
N ASN A 297 -14.75 -15.31 -9.33
CA ASN A 297 -13.50 -14.91 -8.67
C ASN A 297 -12.29 -15.19 -9.60
N PRO A 298 -11.22 -14.38 -9.53
CA PRO A 298 -10.02 -14.55 -10.36
C PRO A 298 -9.32 -15.91 -10.20
N GLY A 299 -9.24 -16.45 -8.98
CA GLY A 299 -8.67 -17.79 -8.74
C GLY A 299 -9.46 -18.94 -9.37
N ARG A 300 -10.78 -18.77 -9.58
CA ARG A 300 -11.65 -19.74 -10.25
C ARG A 300 -11.53 -19.60 -11.76
N PHE A 301 -11.54 -18.37 -12.28
CA PHE A 301 -11.16 -18.07 -13.68
C PHE A 301 -9.84 -18.73 -14.05
N ALA A 302 -8.78 -18.48 -13.28
CA ALA A 302 -7.45 -19.03 -13.56
C ALA A 302 -7.44 -20.56 -13.53
N THR A 303 -8.26 -21.19 -12.68
CA THR A 303 -8.41 -22.65 -12.65
C THR A 303 -9.08 -23.17 -13.93
N ASN A 304 -10.17 -22.55 -14.36
CA ASN A 304 -10.93 -22.96 -15.55
C ASN A 304 -10.13 -22.70 -16.84
N TRP A 305 -9.59 -21.50 -17.03
CA TRP A 305 -8.82 -21.13 -18.23
C TRP A 305 -7.62 -22.06 -18.46
N ASN A 306 -6.90 -22.39 -17.38
CA ASN A 306 -5.79 -23.35 -17.45
C ASN A 306 -6.22 -24.80 -17.76
N SER A 307 -7.51 -25.13 -17.69
CA SER A 307 -8.06 -26.42 -18.13
C SER A 307 -8.42 -26.46 -19.61
N TYR A 308 -8.65 -25.29 -20.24
CA TYR A 308 -9.01 -25.20 -21.65
C TYR A 308 -7.82 -25.57 -22.55
N PRO A 309 -8.04 -26.40 -23.59
CA PRO A 309 -7.11 -26.55 -24.70
C PRO A 309 -6.97 -25.25 -25.51
N ASP A 310 -5.81 -25.02 -26.11
CA ASP A 310 -5.51 -23.83 -26.91
C ASP A 310 -6.59 -23.55 -27.97
N ALA A 311 -7.06 -24.59 -28.67
CA ALA A 311 -8.10 -24.48 -29.69
C ALA A 311 -9.47 -23.97 -29.19
N VAL A 312 -9.73 -23.98 -27.87
CA VAL A 312 -10.90 -23.35 -27.25
C VAL A 312 -10.57 -21.92 -26.82
N ARG A 313 -9.37 -21.68 -26.25
CA ARG A 313 -8.88 -20.34 -25.89
C ARG A 313 -8.76 -19.40 -27.10
N ASP A 314 -8.40 -19.96 -28.24
CA ASP A 314 -8.29 -19.24 -29.52
C ASP A 314 -9.66 -18.76 -30.05
N GLN A 315 -10.78 -19.29 -29.55
CA GLN A 315 -12.14 -18.88 -29.93
C GLN A 315 -12.70 -17.76 -29.04
N VAL A 316 -12.19 -17.63 -27.81
CA VAL A 316 -12.56 -16.54 -26.88
C VAL A 316 -11.76 -15.29 -27.27
N SER A 317 -12.43 -14.19 -27.58
CA SER A 317 -11.79 -12.94 -28.01
C SER A 317 -11.55 -11.97 -26.85
N GLN A 318 -12.44 -11.95 -25.85
CA GLN A 318 -12.34 -11.12 -24.65
C GLN A 318 -12.41 -11.98 -23.38
N LEU A 319 -11.63 -11.62 -22.36
CA LEU A 319 -11.64 -12.29 -21.07
C LEU A 319 -12.53 -11.52 -20.08
N ASN A 320 -13.50 -12.22 -19.49
CA ASN A 320 -14.43 -11.66 -18.50
C ASN A 320 -14.22 -12.36 -17.14
N VAL A 321 -14.14 -11.56 -16.05
CA VAL A 321 -13.95 -12.05 -14.67
C VAL A 321 -14.64 -11.15 -13.65
N HIS A 322 -15.16 -11.75 -12.58
CA HIS A 322 -15.80 -11.05 -11.46
C HIS A 322 -14.84 -10.99 -10.26
N THR A 323 -15.06 -10.04 -9.35
CA THR A 323 -14.14 -9.76 -8.22
C THR A 323 -14.79 -9.83 -6.83
N TYR A 324 -15.92 -10.55 -6.69
CA TYR A 324 -16.58 -10.83 -5.40
C TYR A 324 -15.65 -11.47 -4.34
N GLY A 325 -14.57 -12.10 -4.78
CA GLY A 325 -13.42 -12.46 -3.97
C GLY A 325 -12.15 -12.23 -4.77
N THR A 326 -11.18 -11.58 -4.13
CA THR A 326 -10.08 -10.86 -4.80
C THR A 326 -8.81 -11.70 -5.00
N GLY A 327 -8.77 -12.91 -4.45
CA GLY A 327 -7.60 -13.80 -4.53
C GLY A 327 -7.25 -14.16 -5.97
N GLN A 328 -6.00 -13.90 -6.36
CA GLN A 328 -5.39 -14.14 -7.67
C GLN A 328 -5.81 -13.19 -8.82
N ARG A 329 -6.18 -11.93 -8.54
CA ARG A 329 -6.36 -10.89 -9.60
C ARG A 329 -5.16 -10.83 -10.55
N THR A 330 -3.95 -10.70 -10.03
CA THR A 330 -2.72 -10.63 -10.86
C THR A 330 -2.48 -11.89 -11.70
N SER A 331 -2.96 -13.07 -11.31
CA SER A 331 -2.94 -14.25 -12.19
C SER A 331 -3.80 -14.07 -13.44
N VAL A 332 -4.94 -13.40 -13.34
CA VAL A 332 -5.85 -13.20 -14.48
C VAL A 332 -5.32 -12.11 -15.42
N ARG A 333 -4.81 -11.02 -14.87
CA ARG A 333 -4.03 -10.01 -15.61
C ARG A 333 -2.89 -10.65 -16.40
N ASP A 334 -2.06 -11.45 -15.75
CA ASP A 334 -0.88 -12.02 -16.38
C ASP A 334 -1.25 -13.11 -17.41
N ILE A 335 -2.40 -13.79 -17.24
CA ILE A 335 -3.04 -14.60 -18.28
C ILE A 335 -3.46 -13.73 -19.48
N ALA A 336 -4.18 -12.62 -19.25
CA ALA A 336 -4.63 -11.73 -20.33
C ALA A 336 -3.45 -11.18 -21.15
N LYS A 337 -2.34 -10.83 -20.48
CA LYS A 337 -1.07 -10.42 -21.11
C LYS A 337 -0.42 -11.55 -21.89
N GLY A 338 -0.36 -12.77 -21.34
CA GLY A 338 0.22 -13.93 -22.02
C GLY A 338 -0.62 -14.47 -23.19
N GLU A 339 -1.93 -14.21 -23.21
CA GLU A 339 -2.85 -14.62 -24.27
C GLU A 339 -3.07 -13.51 -25.34
N ASP A 340 -2.49 -12.32 -25.16
CA ASP A 340 -2.71 -11.11 -25.98
C ASP A 340 -4.21 -10.74 -26.16
N LYS A 341 -5.01 -10.84 -25.08
CA LYS A 341 -6.46 -10.54 -25.08
C LYS A 341 -6.82 -9.35 -24.17
N PRO A 342 -7.88 -8.57 -24.48
CA PRO A 342 -8.47 -7.61 -23.55
C PRO A 342 -9.12 -8.34 -22.36
N LEU A 343 -9.26 -7.62 -21.25
CA LEU A 343 -9.76 -8.13 -19.98
C LEU A 343 -10.77 -7.14 -19.39
N TRP A 344 -12.00 -7.59 -19.17
CA TRP A 344 -13.00 -6.83 -18.42
C TRP A 344 -13.09 -7.36 -16.99
N MET A 345 -13.17 -6.43 -16.02
CA MET A 345 -13.82 -6.73 -14.75
C MET A 345 -15.33 -6.60 -15.04
N SER A 346 -15.97 -7.72 -15.38
CA SER A 346 -17.29 -7.75 -16.02
C SER A 346 -18.47 -7.70 -15.03
N GLU A 347 -18.20 -7.87 -13.74
CA GLU A 347 -19.22 -7.80 -12.68
C GLU A 347 -18.60 -7.72 -11.28
N VAL A 348 -19.01 -6.72 -10.49
CA VAL A 348 -18.98 -6.81 -9.03
C VAL A 348 -20.09 -5.98 -8.39
N GLY A 349 -20.46 -6.34 -7.18
CA GLY A 349 -21.36 -5.61 -6.31
C GLY A 349 -21.14 -6.00 -4.85
N GLY A 350 -21.70 -5.25 -3.91
CA GLY A 350 -21.45 -5.52 -2.49
C GLY A 350 -22.07 -4.50 -1.55
N SER A 351 -22.20 -4.90 -0.28
CA SER A 351 -22.80 -4.07 0.77
C SER A 351 -21.78 -3.23 1.54
N TRP A 352 -20.57 -3.77 1.77
CA TRP A 352 -19.43 -3.21 2.54
C TRP A 352 -19.66 -2.63 3.96
N SER A 353 -20.89 -2.28 4.39
CA SER A 353 -21.15 -1.84 5.76
C SER A 353 -21.17 -2.98 6.79
N SER A 354 -20.58 -2.75 7.96
CA SER A 354 -20.66 -3.60 9.14
C SER A 354 -21.98 -3.48 9.91
N THR A 355 -22.84 -2.51 9.58
CA THR A 355 -24.09 -2.21 10.29
C THR A 355 -25.37 -2.57 9.56
N GLY A 356 -25.29 -2.95 8.27
CA GLY A 356 -26.43 -3.37 7.45
C GLY A 356 -26.78 -2.33 6.38
N GLN A 357 -28.06 -1.99 6.24
CA GLN A 357 -28.50 -0.93 5.33
C GLN A 357 -28.21 0.45 5.93
N ASP A 358 -27.32 1.20 5.28
CA ASP A 358 -26.96 2.57 5.63
C ASP A 358 -26.89 3.48 4.39
N PHE A 359 -27.18 4.78 4.56
CA PHE A 359 -27.18 5.76 3.47
C PHE A 359 -26.31 7.00 3.76
N GLU A 360 -25.73 7.11 4.96
CA GLU A 360 -25.11 8.35 5.47
C GLU A 360 -23.62 8.20 5.77
N SER A 361 -23.16 7.01 6.16
CA SER A 361 -21.75 6.73 6.49
C SER A 361 -20.92 6.42 5.25
N MET A 362 -19.63 6.73 5.32
CA MET A 362 -18.68 6.47 4.25
C MET A 362 -18.21 5.01 4.17
N GLU A 363 -18.59 4.14 5.12
CA GLU A 363 -18.12 2.74 5.21
C GLU A 363 -18.35 1.96 3.90
N SER A 364 -19.58 2.00 3.38
CA SER A 364 -19.90 1.33 2.11
C SER A 364 -19.17 1.97 0.92
N GLY A 365 -19.09 3.31 0.89
CA GLY A 365 -18.40 4.07 -0.15
C GLY A 365 -16.91 3.74 -0.22
N LEU A 366 -16.21 3.83 0.91
CA LEU A 366 -14.77 3.50 1.04
C LEU A 366 -14.49 2.05 0.66
N GLY A 367 -15.32 1.09 1.13
CA GLY A 367 -15.20 -0.32 0.75
C GLY A 367 -15.34 -0.54 -0.76
N SER A 368 -16.27 0.18 -1.42
CA SER A 368 -16.40 0.14 -2.89
C SER A 368 -15.24 0.86 -3.62
N ALA A 369 -14.69 1.93 -3.04
CA ALA A 369 -13.57 2.67 -3.64
C ALA A 369 -12.29 1.83 -3.64
N HIS A 370 -11.99 1.19 -2.51
CA HIS A 370 -10.88 0.23 -2.39
C HIS A 370 -11.04 -0.92 -3.39
N GLN A 371 -12.24 -1.48 -3.52
CA GLN A 371 -12.52 -2.51 -4.52
C GLN A 371 -12.22 -2.04 -5.95
N ILE A 372 -12.67 -0.83 -6.33
CA ILE A 372 -12.43 -0.25 -7.66
C ILE A 372 -10.94 0.03 -7.88
N ALA A 373 -10.27 0.70 -6.93
CA ALA A 373 -8.86 1.07 -7.04
C ALA A 373 -7.96 -0.18 -7.18
N ASP A 374 -8.17 -1.19 -6.34
CA ASP A 374 -7.49 -2.47 -6.43
C ASP A 374 -7.77 -3.20 -7.76
N ASP A 375 -9.04 -3.27 -8.19
CA ASP A 375 -9.38 -3.98 -9.43
C ASP A 375 -8.67 -3.30 -10.63
N LEU A 376 -8.65 -1.97 -10.68
CA LEU A 376 -7.90 -1.23 -11.71
C LEU A 376 -6.38 -1.45 -11.62
N ARG A 377 -5.80 -1.47 -10.40
CA ARG A 377 -4.35 -1.62 -10.16
C ARG A 377 -3.83 -3.05 -10.33
N GLU A 378 -4.63 -4.07 -10.02
CA GLU A 378 -4.20 -5.48 -9.96
C GLU A 378 -4.73 -6.35 -11.10
N LEU A 379 -5.91 -6.06 -11.67
CA LEU A 379 -6.37 -6.71 -12.91
C LEU A 379 -5.87 -5.97 -14.15
N GLU A 380 -5.66 -4.65 -14.08
CA GLU A 380 -5.41 -3.78 -15.23
C GLU A 380 -6.45 -3.98 -16.38
N PRO A 381 -7.77 -3.91 -16.09
CA PRO A 381 -8.80 -4.23 -17.06
C PRO A 381 -9.03 -3.06 -18.04
N SER A 382 -9.47 -3.36 -19.26
CA SER A 382 -9.89 -2.35 -20.23
C SER A 382 -11.29 -1.79 -19.94
N ALA A 383 -12.12 -2.50 -19.19
CA ALA A 383 -13.42 -2.00 -18.69
C ALA A 383 -13.73 -2.49 -17.27
N TRP A 384 -14.54 -1.72 -16.53
CA TRP A 384 -15.00 -2.06 -15.18
C TRP A 384 -16.53 -1.93 -15.10
N VAL A 385 -17.22 -3.00 -14.64
CA VAL A 385 -18.68 -3.13 -14.77
C VAL A 385 -19.38 -3.48 -13.45
N PHE A 386 -20.37 -2.68 -13.06
CA PHE A 386 -21.27 -2.96 -11.94
C PHE A 386 -22.21 -4.13 -12.23
N TRP A 387 -22.46 -4.99 -11.25
CA TRP A 387 -23.54 -5.99 -11.29
C TRP A 387 -24.88 -5.34 -11.61
N GLN A 388 -25.46 -4.60 -10.66
CA GLN A 388 -26.58 -3.69 -10.89
C GLN A 388 -26.47 -2.50 -9.93
N PRO A 389 -26.52 -1.23 -10.40
CA PRO A 389 -26.48 -0.08 -9.53
C PRO A 389 -27.82 0.19 -8.84
N VAL A 390 -28.92 -0.35 -9.38
CA VAL A 390 -30.28 -0.15 -8.88
C VAL A 390 -30.77 -1.44 -8.22
N GLU A 391 -31.11 -1.38 -6.93
CA GLU A 391 -31.49 -2.54 -6.12
C GLU A 391 -32.83 -2.31 -5.38
N ASP A 392 -33.54 -3.40 -5.08
CA ASP A 392 -34.81 -3.39 -4.38
C ASP A 392 -34.63 -2.99 -2.91
N TYR A 393 -35.12 -1.80 -2.58
CA TYR A 393 -35.15 -1.26 -1.22
C TYR A 393 -35.79 -2.23 -0.22
N ASP A 394 -36.82 -2.98 -0.61
CA ASP A 394 -37.52 -3.89 0.30
C ASP A 394 -36.73 -5.20 0.56
N ASN A 395 -35.88 -5.64 -0.37
CA ASN A 395 -34.94 -6.74 -0.11
C ASN A 395 -33.75 -6.26 0.75
N MET A 396 -33.29 -5.03 0.52
CA MET A 396 -32.17 -4.42 1.23
C MET A 396 -32.53 -3.91 2.64
N ALA A 397 -33.81 -3.70 2.93
CA ALA A 397 -34.26 -3.28 4.26
C ALA A 397 -33.99 -4.36 5.34
N PRO A 398 -33.77 -3.96 6.61
CA PRO A 398 -33.59 -4.90 7.72
C PRO A 398 -34.74 -5.91 7.88
N GLY A 399 -34.42 -7.19 7.70
CA GLY A 399 -35.38 -8.29 7.72
C GLY A 399 -35.93 -8.69 6.34
N GLY A 400 -35.45 -8.08 5.26
CA GLY A 400 -35.64 -8.50 3.88
C GLY A 400 -34.78 -9.74 3.56
N GLU A 401 -33.65 -9.53 2.88
CA GLU A 401 -32.67 -10.59 2.57
C GLU A 401 -31.79 -10.98 3.78
N SER A 402 -31.35 -9.99 4.55
CA SER A 402 -30.57 -10.19 5.79
C SER A 402 -31.31 -9.58 7.00
N PRO A 403 -31.02 -10.01 8.25
CA PRO A 403 -31.61 -9.40 9.44
C PRO A 403 -31.24 -7.91 9.62
N GLU A 404 -30.03 -7.53 9.20
CA GLU A 404 -29.46 -6.19 9.32
C GLU A 404 -29.74 -5.29 8.10
N GLY A 405 -30.13 -5.86 6.96
CA GLY A 405 -30.22 -5.16 5.67
C GLY A 405 -28.88 -5.10 4.91
N GLY A 406 -28.79 -4.27 3.87
CA GLY A 406 -27.55 -4.04 3.14
C GLY A 406 -27.63 -2.97 2.03
N ASN A 407 -26.53 -2.83 1.30
CA ASN A 407 -26.29 -1.79 0.30
C ASN A 407 -25.76 -2.36 -1.03
N TRP A 408 -26.29 -3.48 -1.51
CA TRP A 408 -25.76 -4.13 -2.71
C TRP A 408 -25.69 -3.22 -3.93
N GLY A 409 -26.78 -2.50 -4.26
CA GLY A 409 -26.78 -1.41 -5.24
C GLY A 409 -26.51 -0.02 -4.62
N GLU A 410 -25.90 0.85 -5.40
CA GLU A 410 -25.64 2.28 -5.13
C GLU A 410 -26.95 3.08 -4.94
N ILE A 411 -27.96 2.72 -5.73
CA ILE A 411 -29.30 3.30 -5.80
C ILE A 411 -30.30 2.25 -5.30
N GLN A 412 -31.28 2.66 -4.48
CA GLN A 412 -32.35 1.78 -4.00
C GLN A 412 -33.73 2.40 -4.19
N LEU A 413 -34.69 1.60 -4.68
CA LEU A 413 -36.13 1.89 -4.69
C LEU A 413 -36.91 0.58 -4.55
N SER A 414 -38.18 0.63 -4.16
CA SER A 414 -38.98 -0.61 -4.08
C SER A 414 -39.18 -1.21 -5.48
N PHE A 415 -38.93 -2.52 -5.63
CA PHE A 415 -39.26 -3.24 -6.88
C PHE A 415 -40.76 -3.63 -6.95
N SER A 416 -41.60 -3.10 -6.05
CA SER A 416 -43.06 -3.31 -6.03
C SER A 416 -43.90 -2.14 -6.54
N CYS A 417 -43.28 -1.12 -7.12
CA CYS A 417 -43.99 0.07 -7.61
C CYS A 417 -44.86 -0.22 -8.85
N THR A 418 -45.88 0.62 -9.06
CA THR A 418 -46.99 0.39 -9.99
C THR A 418 -47.16 1.53 -11.01
N GLU A 419 -48.02 1.34 -12.02
CA GLU A 419 -48.34 2.37 -13.02
C GLU A 419 -48.98 3.66 -12.44
N ASP A 420 -49.49 3.61 -11.20
CA ASP A 420 -50.10 4.73 -10.48
C ASP A 420 -49.09 5.49 -9.57
N ASP A 421 -47.84 5.02 -9.47
CA ASP A 421 -46.83 5.60 -8.55
C ASP A 421 -46.10 6.83 -9.11
N THR A 422 -45.41 7.54 -8.21
CA THR A 422 -44.62 8.75 -8.48
C THR A 422 -43.37 8.74 -7.60
N LEU A 423 -42.44 9.67 -7.81
CA LEU A 423 -41.27 9.84 -6.91
C LEU A 423 -41.65 10.18 -5.44
N GLU A 424 -42.89 10.58 -5.15
CA GLU A 424 -43.38 10.76 -3.76
C GLU A 424 -43.82 9.43 -3.12
N THR A 425 -44.32 8.46 -3.90
CA THR A 425 -44.83 7.17 -3.40
C THR A 425 -43.87 6.00 -3.60
N CYS A 426 -43.00 6.11 -4.60
CA CYS A 426 -41.89 5.21 -4.93
C CYS A 426 -40.57 6.02 -4.91
N PRO A 427 -40.08 6.42 -3.72
CA PRO A 427 -38.88 7.26 -3.61
C PRO A 427 -37.61 6.47 -3.96
N ILE A 428 -36.65 7.19 -4.54
CA ILE A 428 -35.29 6.71 -4.82
C ILE A 428 -34.36 7.16 -3.68
N TYR A 429 -33.53 6.26 -3.19
CA TYR A 429 -32.48 6.49 -2.20
C TYR A 429 -31.11 6.22 -2.83
N THR A 430 -30.08 6.96 -2.42
CA THR A 430 -28.67 6.72 -2.79
C THR A 430 -27.86 6.53 -1.52
N ASN A 431 -26.97 5.55 -1.49
CA ASN A 431 -25.95 5.45 -0.43
C ASN A 431 -24.61 6.07 -0.89
N THR A 432 -23.63 6.14 0.00
CA THR A 432 -22.34 6.81 -0.26
C THR A 432 -21.55 6.23 -1.42
N LYS A 433 -21.76 4.95 -1.78
CA LYS A 433 -21.17 4.34 -2.99
C LYS A 433 -21.50 5.12 -4.25
N TYR A 434 -22.76 5.54 -4.42
CA TYR A 434 -23.22 6.29 -5.60
C TYR A 434 -22.33 7.51 -5.88
N TRP A 435 -22.03 8.27 -4.83
CA TRP A 435 -21.25 9.50 -4.90
C TRP A 435 -19.75 9.24 -5.00
N VAL A 436 -19.26 8.22 -4.30
CA VAL A 436 -17.85 7.80 -4.33
C VAL A 436 -17.46 7.22 -5.68
N THR A 437 -18.34 6.45 -6.32
CA THR A 437 -18.13 5.94 -7.69
C THR A 437 -17.90 7.08 -8.69
N GLN A 438 -18.55 8.23 -8.52
CA GLN A 438 -18.36 9.36 -9.43
C GLN A 438 -16.93 9.94 -9.40
N ASN A 439 -16.16 9.77 -8.31
CA ASN A 439 -14.74 10.12 -8.28
C ASN A 439 -13.91 9.35 -9.33
N PHE A 440 -14.37 8.18 -9.74
CA PHE A 440 -13.76 7.37 -10.79
C PHE A 440 -14.44 7.64 -12.15
N THR A 441 -15.77 7.50 -12.24
CA THR A 441 -16.49 7.52 -13.53
C THR A 441 -16.55 8.89 -14.22
N HIS A 442 -16.28 9.99 -13.49
CA HIS A 442 -16.20 11.35 -14.06
C HIS A 442 -14.77 11.78 -14.43
N TYR A 443 -13.75 11.07 -13.94
CA TYR A 443 -12.34 11.52 -14.01
C TYR A 443 -11.36 10.50 -14.61
N ILE A 444 -11.79 9.25 -14.81
CA ILE A 444 -11.14 8.24 -15.65
C ILE A 444 -12.11 7.98 -16.80
N ALA A 445 -11.89 8.63 -17.93
CA ALA A 445 -12.82 8.67 -19.06
C ALA A 445 -12.51 7.61 -20.14
N PRO A 446 -13.49 7.23 -20.98
CA PRO A 446 -13.23 6.38 -22.13
C PRO A 446 -12.14 6.96 -23.05
N GLY A 447 -11.13 6.15 -23.35
CA GLY A 447 -9.94 6.50 -24.13
C GLY A 447 -8.71 6.91 -23.31
N ASP A 448 -8.87 7.18 -22.01
CA ASP A 448 -7.75 7.36 -21.08
C ASP A 448 -6.97 6.05 -20.91
N ARG A 449 -5.79 6.08 -20.30
CA ARG A 449 -4.97 4.88 -20.07
C ARG A 449 -4.66 4.75 -18.59
N LEU A 450 -5.07 3.65 -17.98
CA LEU A 450 -4.64 3.29 -16.63
C LEU A 450 -3.10 3.22 -16.60
N VAL A 451 -2.49 3.74 -15.55
CA VAL A 451 -1.03 3.73 -15.37
C VAL A 451 -0.64 3.10 -14.04
N GLY A 452 0.61 2.64 -13.94
CA GLY A 452 1.17 2.15 -12.69
C GLY A 452 1.14 3.22 -11.60
N VAL A 453 1.00 2.80 -10.34
CA VAL A 453 1.08 3.66 -9.15
C VAL A 453 1.66 2.86 -7.99
N ASP A 454 2.53 3.48 -7.19
CA ASP A 454 3.29 2.85 -6.10
C ASP A 454 2.56 2.80 -4.74
N ASP A 455 1.38 3.42 -4.65
CA ASP A 455 0.50 3.42 -3.49
C ASP A 455 -0.69 2.46 -3.66
N ALA A 456 -0.97 1.66 -2.63
CA ALA A 456 -2.05 0.67 -2.65
C ALA A 456 -3.45 1.32 -2.50
N ASP A 457 -3.52 2.47 -1.83
CA ASP A 457 -4.77 3.23 -1.63
C ASP A 457 -5.15 4.09 -2.86
N SER A 458 -4.40 3.97 -3.96
CA SER A 458 -4.53 4.83 -5.14
C SER A 458 -4.70 4.04 -6.45
N THR A 459 -5.31 4.70 -7.43
CA THR A 459 -5.27 4.32 -8.85
C THR A 459 -5.06 5.58 -9.71
N ALA A 460 -4.49 5.42 -10.90
CA ALA A 460 -4.15 6.55 -11.75
C ALA A 460 -4.40 6.27 -13.23
N ALA A 461 -4.69 7.34 -13.98
CA ALA A 461 -4.84 7.30 -15.44
C ALA A 461 -4.21 8.53 -16.10
N VAL A 462 -3.68 8.36 -17.30
CA VAL A 462 -3.27 9.46 -18.19
C VAL A 462 -4.35 9.66 -19.24
N SER A 463 -4.73 10.92 -19.45
CA SER A 463 -5.77 11.31 -20.39
C SER A 463 -5.54 10.76 -21.81
N ALA A 464 -6.61 10.53 -22.56
CA ALA A 464 -6.57 10.07 -23.95
C ALA A 464 -5.63 10.89 -24.85
N ALA A 465 -5.56 12.20 -24.60
CA ALA A 465 -4.74 13.19 -25.30
C ALA A 465 -3.26 13.25 -24.81
N GLY A 466 -2.98 12.79 -23.59
CA GLY A 466 -1.62 12.75 -23.01
C GLY A 466 -1.11 14.09 -22.47
N ASP A 467 -2.00 15.04 -22.17
CA ASP A 467 -1.69 16.38 -21.64
C ASP A 467 -2.33 16.70 -20.25
N ALA A 468 -2.92 15.67 -19.64
CA ALA A 468 -3.43 15.66 -18.26
C ALA A 468 -3.38 14.24 -17.67
N ALA A 469 -3.45 14.13 -16.35
CA ALA A 469 -3.56 12.87 -15.61
C ALA A 469 -4.55 12.98 -14.43
N THR A 470 -5.05 11.84 -13.98
CA THR A 470 -5.94 11.69 -12.83
C THR A 470 -5.33 10.72 -11.84
N VAL A 471 -5.36 11.04 -10.55
CA VAL A 471 -5.07 10.09 -9.45
C VAL A 471 -6.27 10.05 -8.52
N VAL A 472 -6.89 8.89 -8.31
CA VAL A 472 -7.98 8.71 -7.34
C VAL A 472 -7.40 8.02 -6.11
N HIS A 473 -7.50 8.65 -4.95
CA HIS A 473 -6.92 8.20 -3.70
C HIS A 473 -8.00 8.02 -2.61
N VAL A 474 -7.97 6.88 -1.93
CA VAL A 474 -8.88 6.54 -0.83
C VAL A 474 -8.18 6.84 0.50
N ASN A 475 -8.84 7.56 1.41
CA ASN A 475 -8.41 7.67 2.81
C ASN A 475 -9.53 7.14 3.71
N ASP A 476 -9.45 5.86 4.07
CA ASP A 476 -10.40 5.23 4.99
C ASP A 476 -10.09 5.50 6.47
N THR A 477 -8.97 6.16 6.76
CA THR A 477 -8.57 6.45 8.13
C THR A 477 -9.45 7.54 8.75
N THR A 478 -9.60 7.49 10.08
CA THR A 478 -10.35 8.49 10.85
C THR A 478 -9.60 9.82 11.05
N ALA A 479 -8.47 10.02 10.35
CA ALA A 479 -7.66 11.23 10.37
C ALA A 479 -7.47 11.78 8.95
N ALA A 480 -7.30 13.10 8.82
CA ALA A 480 -6.80 13.65 7.58
C ALA A 480 -5.31 13.31 7.44
N ARG A 481 -4.84 13.07 6.21
CA ARG A 481 -3.42 12.85 5.88
C ARG A 481 -2.99 13.74 4.73
N ASP A 482 -1.73 14.18 4.75
CA ASP A 482 -1.14 14.85 3.59
C ASP A 482 -0.75 13.81 2.53
N VAL A 483 -1.12 14.06 1.29
CA VAL A 483 -0.77 13.25 0.12
C VAL A 483 0.11 14.10 -0.79
N THR A 484 1.32 13.61 -1.08
CA THR A 484 2.24 14.23 -2.03
C THR A 484 2.19 13.44 -3.34
N LEU A 485 1.76 14.09 -4.42
CA LEU A 485 1.90 13.52 -5.75
C LEU A 485 3.33 13.77 -6.24
N ASP A 486 4.06 12.69 -6.55
CA ASP A 486 5.32 12.74 -7.28
C ASP A 486 5.02 12.60 -8.78
N LEU A 487 5.19 13.69 -9.52
CA LEU A 487 4.94 13.76 -10.95
C LEU A 487 6.26 13.67 -11.76
N SER A 488 7.36 13.24 -11.15
CA SER A 488 8.66 13.02 -11.81
C SER A 488 8.62 11.97 -12.92
N GLY A 489 7.61 11.12 -12.97
CA GLY A 489 7.37 10.21 -14.10
C GLY A 489 7.06 10.92 -15.44
N PHE A 490 6.60 12.18 -15.39
CA PHE A 490 6.25 12.97 -16.58
C PHE A 490 7.43 13.79 -17.12
N ALA A 491 7.57 13.86 -18.45
CA ALA A 491 8.65 14.61 -19.10
C ALA A 491 8.50 16.13 -18.98
N ASP A 492 7.26 16.63 -18.97
CA ASP A 492 6.94 18.04 -18.77
C ASP A 492 5.87 18.18 -17.67
N THR A 493 6.21 18.98 -16.66
CA THR A 493 5.34 19.38 -15.54
C THR A 493 5.24 20.92 -15.44
N ALA A 494 5.76 21.66 -16.44
CA ALA A 494 6.02 23.09 -16.35
C ALA A 494 4.73 23.94 -16.35
N GLY A 495 4.31 24.35 -15.15
CA GLY A 495 3.07 25.10 -14.96
C GLY A 495 1.83 24.21 -14.82
N ALA A 496 2.03 22.91 -14.55
CA ALA A 496 0.97 22.00 -14.18
C ALA A 496 0.31 22.40 -12.86
N THR A 497 -0.95 21.99 -12.68
CA THR A 497 -1.74 22.23 -11.47
C THR A 497 -2.50 21.00 -11.05
N VAL A 498 -2.60 20.78 -9.73
CA VAL A 498 -3.37 19.69 -9.12
C VAL A 498 -4.61 20.27 -8.46
N THR A 499 -5.79 19.86 -8.92
CA THR A 499 -7.09 20.25 -8.34
C THR A 499 -7.69 19.05 -7.60
N PRO A 500 -7.84 19.10 -6.27
CA PRO A 500 -8.49 18.01 -5.53
C PRO A 500 -10.01 18.10 -5.66
N VAL A 501 -10.65 16.97 -5.88
CA VAL A 501 -12.11 16.80 -5.89
C VAL A 501 -12.47 15.73 -4.87
N THR A 502 -13.00 16.14 -3.72
CA THR A 502 -13.21 15.25 -2.58
C THR A 502 -14.67 14.86 -2.39
N THR A 503 -14.91 13.58 -2.13
CA THR A 503 -16.16 13.03 -1.63
C THR A 503 -15.98 12.53 -0.19
N SER A 504 -16.81 13.03 0.72
CA SER A 504 -16.90 12.61 2.12
C SER A 504 -18.32 12.87 2.67
N THR A 505 -18.53 12.69 3.98
CA THR A 505 -19.81 13.08 4.63
C THR A 505 -20.09 14.58 4.62
N ASP A 506 -19.08 15.44 4.40
CA ASP A 506 -19.26 16.90 4.30
C ASP A 506 -19.75 17.36 2.91
N GLY A 507 -19.60 16.53 1.88
CA GLY A 507 -20.04 16.81 0.51
C GLY A 507 -19.49 15.84 -0.53
N TYR A 508 -20.14 15.81 -1.69
CA TYR A 508 -19.84 14.93 -2.82
C TYR A 508 -19.23 15.74 -3.97
N LEU A 509 -18.16 15.21 -4.58
CA LEU A 509 -17.41 15.86 -5.67
C LEU A 509 -17.07 17.35 -5.39
N VAL A 510 -16.61 17.65 -4.18
CA VAL A 510 -16.26 19.01 -3.77
C VAL A 510 -14.91 19.39 -4.35
N GLU A 511 -14.92 20.18 -5.42
CA GLU A 511 -13.73 20.80 -6.01
C GLU A 511 -13.08 21.79 -5.02
N GLY A 512 -11.79 21.59 -4.74
CA GLY A 512 -10.94 22.47 -3.96
C GLY A 512 -10.19 23.50 -4.81
N GLU A 513 -9.38 24.34 -4.16
CA GLU A 513 -8.54 25.30 -4.89
C GLU A 513 -7.33 24.59 -5.54
N PRO A 514 -7.01 24.85 -6.83
CA PRO A 514 -5.86 24.25 -7.49
C PRO A 514 -4.52 24.63 -6.84
N VAL A 515 -3.66 23.63 -6.65
CA VAL A 515 -2.28 23.78 -6.17
C VAL A 515 -1.32 23.73 -7.36
N ALA A 516 -0.32 24.61 -7.41
CA ALA A 516 0.69 24.58 -8.46
C ALA A 516 1.70 23.46 -8.19
N VAL A 517 2.13 22.77 -9.24
CA VAL A 517 3.24 21.80 -9.17
C VAL A 517 4.56 22.55 -9.05
N GLU A 518 5.34 22.26 -8.01
CA GLU A 518 6.68 22.81 -7.78
C GLU A 518 7.67 21.65 -7.64
N ASP A 519 8.82 21.75 -8.32
CA ASP A 519 9.86 20.70 -8.37
C ASP A 519 9.31 19.29 -8.72
N ALA A 520 8.36 19.24 -9.65
CA ALA A 520 7.61 18.05 -10.08
C ALA A 520 6.78 17.35 -9.00
N ALA A 521 6.45 18.05 -7.90
CA ALA A 521 5.57 17.52 -6.85
C ALA A 521 4.43 18.49 -6.47
N ALA A 522 3.40 17.97 -5.83
CA ALA A 522 2.36 18.77 -5.16
C ALA A 522 1.81 18.03 -3.93
N THR A 523 1.79 18.69 -2.77
CA THR A 523 1.24 18.13 -1.52
C THR A 523 -0.12 18.76 -1.20
N LEU A 524 -1.12 17.91 -0.92
CA LEU A 524 -2.48 18.31 -0.61
C LEU A 524 -3.02 17.50 0.58
N ALA A 525 -3.76 18.15 1.48
CA ALA A 525 -4.40 17.47 2.60
C ALA A 525 -5.67 16.74 2.15
N VAL A 526 -5.73 15.43 2.37
CA VAL A 526 -6.92 14.58 2.13
C VAL A 526 -7.69 14.40 3.44
N PRO A 527 -9.00 14.73 3.49
CA PRO A 527 -9.81 14.53 4.69
C PRO A 527 -9.90 13.07 5.15
N ALA A 528 -10.20 12.88 6.44
CA ALA A 528 -10.59 11.59 7.00
C ALA A 528 -11.81 11.00 6.28
N GLU A 529 -11.88 9.67 6.22
CA GLU A 529 -13.03 8.91 5.68
C GLU A 529 -13.53 9.47 4.33
N SER A 530 -12.62 9.66 3.37
CA SER A 530 -12.91 10.32 2.09
C SER A 530 -12.26 9.64 0.88
N VAL A 531 -12.78 9.95 -0.30
CA VAL A 531 -12.12 9.65 -1.58
C VAL A 531 -11.84 10.98 -2.27
N THR A 532 -10.60 11.17 -2.70
CA THR A 532 -10.17 12.41 -3.37
C THR A 532 -9.58 12.09 -4.73
N THR A 533 -10.15 12.69 -5.77
CA THR A 533 -9.60 12.68 -7.12
C THR A 533 -8.74 13.90 -7.32
N PHE A 534 -7.46 13.70 -7.60
CA PHE A 534 -6.53 14.73 -8.00
C PHE A 534 -6.54 14.85 -9.53
N VAL A 535 -7.10 15.95 -10.03
CA VAL A 535 -7.07 16.29 -11.45
C VAL A 535 -5.79 17.06 -11.73
N VAL A 536 -4.88 16.47 -12.51
CA VAL A 536 -3.56 17.01 -12.82
C VAL A 536 -3.53 17.56 -14.25
N ASP A 537 -3.75 18.86 -14.38
CA ASP A 537 -3.71 19.55 -15.67
C ASP A 537 -2.27 19.93 -16.05
N GLY A 538 -1.88 19.71 -17.32
CA GLY A 538 -0.64 20.25 -17.89
C GLY A 538 0.61 19.39 -17.68
N VAL A 539 0.45 18.12 -17.28
CA VAL A 539 1.52 17.11 -17.32
C VAL A 539 1.52 16.40 -18.67
N SER A 540 2.71 16.09 -19.23
CA SER A 540 2.77 15.33 -20.48
C SER A 540 4.08 14.56 -20.69
N GLY A 541 3.99 13.52 -21.53
CA GLY A 541 5.12 12.66 -21.90
C GLY A 541 5.61 11.76 -20.75
N VAL A 542 6.63 10.96 -21.05
CA VAL A 542 7.29 10.05 -20.10
C VAL A 542 8.71 10.56 -19.90
N ALA A 543 9.15 10.75 -18.65
CA ALA A 543 10.51 11.19 -18.35
C ALA A 543 11.54 10.17 -18.86
N ASP A 544 12.72 10.65 -19.30
CA ASP A 544 13.74 9.79 -19.94
C ASP A 544 14.24 8.65 -19.03
N ASP A 545 14.10 8.81 -17.71
CA ASP A 545 14.52 7.87 -16.65
C ASP A 545 13.35 7.13 -15.95
N ALA A 546 12.10 7.35 -16.39
CA ALA A 546 10.94 6.63 -15.86
C ALA A 546 10.80 5.17 -16.39
N PRO A 547 11.08 4.86 -17.68
CA PRO A 547 11.00 3.49 -18.17
C PRO A 547 11.94 2.54 -17.42
N LEU A 548 11.44 1.35 -17.11
CA LEU A 548 12.21 0.29 -16.45
C LEU A 548 13.45 -0.13 -17.27
N ALA A 549 13.31 -0.25 -18.58
CA ALA A 549 14.42 -0.58 -19.47
C ALA A 549 15.06 0.70 -20.01
N GLN A 550 16.34 0.91 -19.70
CA GLN A 550 17.11 2.07 -20.14
C GLN A 550 18.35 1.62 -20.93
N ASP A 551 18.62 2.32 -22.04
CA ASP A 551 19.67 1.96 -23.01
C ASP A 551 21.06 1.93 -22.34
N GLY A 552 21.64 0.74 -22.23
CA GLY A 552 22.97 0.53 -21.63
C GLY A 552 22.99 0.39 -20.12
N HIS A 553 21.82 0.38 -19.46
CA HIS A 553 21.70 0.05 -18.03
C HIS A 553 21.78 -1.46 -17.80
N VAL A 554 22.10 -1.85 -16.56
CA VAL A 554 22.19 -3.23 -16.12
C VAL A 554 21.42 -3.44 -14.82
N PHE A 555 20.72 -4.56 -14.76
CA PHE A 555 19.75 -4.87 -13.73
C PHE A 555 20.11 -6.18 -13.02
N ARG A 556 19.89 -6.21 -11.71
CA ARG A 556 19.79 -7.44 -10.93
C ARG A 556 18.31 -7.82 -10.83
N ILE A 557 18.03 -9.12 -10.91
CA ILE A 557 16.67 -9.66 -10.90
C ILE A 557 16.58 -10.63 -9.73
N ASP A 558 16.02 -10.18 -8.61
CA ASP A 558 16.02 -10.91 -7.33
C ASP A 558 14.64 -11.48 -7.02
N GLY A 559 14.58 -12.77 -6.67
CA GLY A 559 13.30 -13.44 -6.38
C GLY A 559 12.72 -12.98 -5.05
N ALA A 560 11.55 -12.33 -5.07
CA ALA A 560 10.93 -11.66 -3.91
C ALA A 560 10.55 -12.60 -2.76
N GLN A 561 10.52 -13.91 -2.99
CA GLN A 561 10.36 -14.93 -1.95
C GLN A 561 11.64 -15.21 -1.16
N SER A 562 12.79 -14.65 -1.55
CA SER A 562 14.11 -15.12 -1.09
C SER A 562 15.26 -14.11 -1.07
N ASP A 563 15.09 -12.93 -1.65
CA ASP A 563 16.12 -11.88 -1.79
C ASP A 563 17.43 -12.46 -2.38
N ARG A 564 17.30 -13.06 -3.56
CA ARG A 564 18.40 -13.76 -4.27
C ARG A 564 18.34 -13.58 -5.77
N SER A 565 19.48 -13.23 -6.35
CA SER A 565 19.64 -13.01 -7.78
C SER A 565 19.45 -14.25 -8.65
N LEU A 566 18.70 -14.05 -9.73
CA LEU A 566 18.65 -14.91 -10.90
C LEU A 566 20.04 -14.99 -11.56
N ALA A 567 20.57 -16.21 -11.72
CA ALA A 567 21.86 -16.45 -12.36
C ALA A 567 21.85 -17.71 -13.27
N PRO A 568 22.73 -17.78 -14.28
CA PRO A 568 23.01 -18.98 -15.06
C PRO A 568 23.46 -20.17 -14.21
N ALA A 569 22.91 -21.35 -14.52
CA ALA A 569 23.29 -22.66 -14.00
C ALA A 569 23.77 -23.55 -15.17
N GLY A 570 24.75 -23.07 -15.94
CA GLY A 570 25.12 -23.66 -17.22
C GLY A 570 24.14 -23.24 -18.31
N GLY A 571 23.30 -24.16 -18.81
CA GLY A 571 22.24 -23.84 -19.78
C GLY A 571 20.83 -23.67 -19.18
N ALA A 572 20.73 -23.81 -17.85
CA ALA A 572 19.53 -23.59 -17.05
C ALA A 572 19.73 -22.39 -16.11
N LEU A 573 18.79 -22.13 -15.21
CA LEU A 573 18.79 -20.98 -14.31
C LEU A 573 18.60 -21.40 -12.84
N GLN A 574 19.06 -20.55 -11.93
CA GLN A 574 18.97 -20.74 -10.48
C GLN A 574 18.88 -19.39 -9.77
N ILE A 575 18.37 -19.37 -8.54
CA ILE A 575 18.60 -18.27 -7.60
C ILE A 575 19.86 -18.52 -6.78
N VAL A 576 20.66 -17.48 -6.55
CA VAL A 576 21.90 -17.52 -5.77
C VAL A 576 22.02 -16.27 -4.91
N THR A 577 22.80 -16.38 -3.85
CA THR A 577 23.12 -15.27 -2.94
C THR A 577 23.85 -14.16 -3.69
N ASP A 578 23.40 -12.93 -3.48
CA ASP A 578 23.89 -11.76 -4.21
C ASP A 578 25.37 -11.51 -3.96
N ASP A 579 26.09 -11.28 -5.06
CA ASP A 579 27.48 -10.85 -5.12
C ASP A 579 27.53 -9.59 -6.01
N PRO A 580 27.78 -8.39 -5.43
CA PRO A 580 27.92 -7.16 -6.20
C PRO A 580 29.00 -7.21 -7.28
N ALA A 581 29.97 -8.13 -7.21
CA ALA A 581 31.03 -8.28 -8.22
C ALA A 581 30.71 -9.33 -9.31
N ALA A 582 29.61 -10.08 -9.20
CA ALA A 582 29.28 -11.18 -10.11
C ALA A 582 28.52 -10.71 -11.35
N ALA A 583 29.23 -10.55 -12.47
CA ALA A 583 28.65 -10.22 -13.77
C ALA A 583 27.58 -11.21 -14.24
N GLU A 584 27.65 -12.48 -13.81
CA GLU A 584 26.67 -13.51 -14.12
C GLU A 584 25.29 -13.30 -13.45
N GLN A 585 25.21 -12.45 -12.42
CA GLN A 585 23.94 -12.09 -11.75
C GLN A 585 23.28 -10.83 -12.36
N LEU A 586 23.92 -10.21 -13.36
CA LEU A 586 23.43 -9.00 -14.02
C LEU A 586 22.85 -9.28 -15.41
N TRP A 587 21.84 -8.50 -15.76
CA TRP A 587 21.01 -8.65 -16.95
C TRP A 587 20.79 -7.29 -17.64
N THR A 588 20.70 -7.25 -18.96
CA THR A 588 20.14 -6.11 -19.71
C THR A 588 18.70 -6.41 -20.09
N LEU A 589 17.90 -5.35 -20.21
CA LEU A 589 16.53 -5.38 -20.73
C LEU A 589 16.52 -4.61 -22.04
N ASP A 590 16.46 -5.32 -23.18
CA ASP A 590 16.33 -4.69 -24.50
C ASP A 590 14.84 -4.57 -24.84
N ASP A 591 14.34 -3.34 -25.01
CA ASP A 591 12.95 -3.06 -25.42
C ASP A 591 12.70 -3.48 -26.88
N LEU A 592 11.68 -4.32 -27.11
CA LEU A 592 11.26 -4.84 -28.42
C LEU A 592 9.90 -4.26 -28.88
N GLY A 593 9.32 -3.35 -28.10
CA GLY A 593 8.00 -2.75 -28.27
C GLY A 593 6.85 -3.59 -27.72
N ALA A 594 5.71 -2.92 -27.51
CA ALA A 594 4.41 -3.56 -27.28
C ALA A 594 3.70 -3.88 -28.61
N PRO A 595 2.72 -4.81 -28.61
CA PRO A 595 1.73 -4.92 -29.69
C PRO A 595 1.03 -3.58 -29.97
N GLU A 596 0.61 -3.35 -31.22
CA GLU A 596 -0.07 -2.11 -31.60
C GLU A 596 -1.43 -2.00 -30.89
N GLY A 597 -1.63 -0.91 -30.14
CA GLY A 597 -2.87 -0.62 -29.40
C GLY A 597 -2.87 -1.06 -27.93
N SER A 598 -2.06 -2.05 -27.53
CA SER A 598 -2.20 -2.73 -26.24
C SER A 598 -1.53 -2.05 -25.03
N GLY A 599 -1.10 -0.79 -25.15
CA GLY A 599 -0.36 -0.08 -24.10
C GLY A 599 1.09 -0.57 -23.88
N SER A 600 1.91 0.26 -23.21
CA SER A 600 3.29 -0.08 -22.82
C SER A 600 3.38 -1.09 -21.67
N HIS A 601 2.29 -1.32 -20.92
CA HIS A 601 2.22 -2.40 -19.93
C HIS A 601 2.30 -3.82 -20.54
N ARG A 602 2.30 -3.93 -21.89
CA ARG A 602 2.58 -5.15 -22.68
C ARG A 602 3.86 -5.06 -23.51
N THR A 603 4.74 -4.10 -23.22
CA THR A 603 6.07 -4.05 -23.86
C THR A 603 6.80 -5.36 -23.66
N ARG A 604 7.36 -5.88 -24.75
CA ARG A 604 8.11 -7.13 -24.78
C ARG A 604 9.59 -6.82 -24.67
N TYR A 605 10.27 -7.48 -23.75
CA TYR A 605 11.70 -7.31 -23.50
C TYR A 605 12.46 -8.59 -23.87
N ALA A 606 13.67 -8.42 -24.39
CA ALA A 606 14.69 -9.46 -24.32
C ALA A 606 15.51 -9.29 -23.04
N VAL A 607 15.60 -10.34 -22.23
CA VAL A 607 16.34 -10.32 -20.96
C VAL A 607 17.67 -11.05 -21.18
N THR A 608 18.76 -10.29 -21.34
CA THR A 608 20.07 -10.82 -21.78
C THR A 608 21.08 -10.83 -20.62
N ASN A 609 21.70 -11.97 -20.33
CA ASN A 609 22.69 -12.06 -19.25
C ASN A 609 24.02 -11.38 -19.64
N VAL A 610 24.53 -10.50 -18.78
CA VAL A 610 25.71 -9.67 -19.08
C VAL A 610 26.99 -10.51 -19.25
N ALA A 611 27.19 -11.55 -18.43
CA ALA A 611 28.39 -12.37 -18.51
C ALA A 611 28.43 -13.35 -19.70
N THR A 612 27.27 -13.91 -20.10
CA THR A 612 27.21 -14.92 -21.17
C THR A 612 26.81 -14.36 -22.54
N GLY A 613 26.12 -13.21 -22.58
CA GLY A 613 25.49 -12.69 -23.80
C GLY A 613 24.33 -13.54 -24.31
N GLN A 614 23.76 -14.41 -23.47
CA GLN A 614 22.63 -15.28 -23.81
C GLN A 614 21.33 -14.72 -23.23
N GLN A 615 20.25 -14.85 -24.00
CA GLN A 615 18.90 -14.44 -23.63
C GLN A 615 18.22 -15.51 -22.78
N LEU A 616 17.47 -15.07 -21.77
CA LEU A 616 16.47 -15.86 -21.07
C LEU A 616 15.36 -16.27 -22.04
N ALA A 617 15.12 -17.57 -22.17
CA ALA A 617 14.12 -18.12 -23.07
C ALA A 617 13.38 -19.32 -22.45
N VAL A 618 12.31 -19.77 -23.11
CA VAL A 618 11.54 -20.96 -22.75
C VAL A 618 11.71 -22.04 -23.82
N GLY A 619 12.01 -23.27 -23.39
CA GLY A 619 12.13 -24.43 -24.27
C GLY A 619 10.77 -25.07 -24.63
N ASP A 620 10.79 -25.97 -25.63
CA ASP A 620 9.60 -26.72 -26.09
C ASP A 620 8.87 -27.52 -24.97
N ASP A 621 9.55 -27.77 -23.83
CA ASP A 621 9.02 -28.45 -22.65
C ASP A 621 8.68 -27.49 -21.48
N THR A 622 8.51 -26.21 -21.78
CA THR A 622 8.29 -25.08 -20.86
C THR A 622 9.38 -24.85 -19.81
N SER A 623 10.56 -25.45 -19.96
CA SER A 623 11.71 -25.17 -19.10
C SER A 623 12.32 -23.78 -19.39
N ALA A 624 12.76 -23.08 -18.35
CA ALA A 624 13.53 -21.85 -18.52
C ALA A 624 14.98 -22.18 -18.87
N VAL A 625 15.49 -21.59 -19.96
CA VAL A 625 16.77 -21.91 -20.58
C VAL A 625 17.51 -20.63 -21.01
N LEU A 626 18.80 -20.77 -21.33
CA LEU A 626 19.59 -19.72 -21.96
C LEU A 626 19.83 -20.03 -23.44
N ALA A 627 19.50 -19.07 -24.31
CA ALA A 627 19.62 -19.17 -25.76
C ALA A 627 20.59 -18.09 -26.31
N ASP A 628 21.25 -18.39 -27.44
CA ASP A 628 22.12 -17.41 -28.09
C ASP A 628 21.29 -16.22 -28.62
N ALA A 629 21.66 -15.00 -28.23
CA ALA A 629 20.99 -13.79 -28.68
C ALA A 629 21.13 -13.60 -30.22
N PRO A 630 20.11 -13.07 -30.91
CA PRO A 630 20.21 -12.68 -32.31
C PRO A 630 21.18 -11.51 -32.51
N ALA A 631 21.59 -11.28 -33.76
CA ALA A 631 22.47 -10.14 -34.09
C ALA A 631 21.74 -8.78 -34.14
N ASP A 632 20.41 -8.80 -34.19
CA ASP A 632 19.50 -7.67 -34.14
C ASP A 632 18.42 -8.01 -33.10
N PRO A 633 18.23 -7.22 -32.03
CA PRO A 633 17.23 -7.51 -30.99
C PRO A 633 15.81 -7.68 -31.55
N ALA A 634 15.46 -7.02 -32.66
CA ALA A 634 14.15 -7.17 -33.30
C ALA A 634 13.88 -8.59 -33.84
N ASP A 635 14.94 -9.37 -34.13
CA ASP A 635 14.86 -10.78 -34.54
C ASP A 635 14.69 -11.75 -33.34
N THR A 636 14.56 -11.26 -32.10
CA THR A 636 14.36 -12.11 -30.90
C THR A 636 13.11 -12.99 -31.05
N PRO A 637 13.20 -14.33 -30.90
CA PRO A 637 12.05 -15.23 -31.04
C PRO A 637 11.08 -15.08 -29.86
N GLU A 638 9.79 -15.37 -30.06
CA GLU A 638 8.75 -15.22 -29.01
C GLU A 638 9.07 -15.99 -27.72
N ALA A 639 9.73 -17.15 -27.83
CA ALA A 639 10.22 -17.93 -26.70
C ALA A 639 11.20 -17.16 -25.78
N ALA A 640 11.83 -16.09 -26.26
CA ALA A 640 12.75 -15.21 -25.54
C ALA A 640 12.20 -13.79 -25.32
N ARG A 641 10.89 -13.57 -25.56
CA ARG A 641 10.20 -12.30 -25.30
C ARG A 641 9.42 -12.37 -24.00
N TRP A 642 9.65 -11.41 -23.12
CA TRP A 642 9.06 -11.36 -21.79
C TRP A 642 8.29 -10.05 -21.60
N ILE A 643 7.07 -10.14 -21.08
CA ILE A 643 6.30 -8.99 -20.61
C ILE A 643 6.55 -8.88 -19.11
N LEU A 644 7.01 -7.72 -18.64
CA LEU A 644 7.21 -7.45 -17.22
C LEU A 644 5.96 -6.76 -16.68
N SER A 645 5.30 -7.38 -15.70
CA SER A 645 3.96 -6.99 -15.22
C SER A 645 4.01 -6.71 -13.72
N THR A 646 3.63 -5.52 -13.28
CA THR A 646 3.79 -5.03 -11.88
C THR A 646 2.49 -4.48 -11.31
N THR A 647 2.36 -4.47 -9.99
CA THR A 647 1.29 -3.77 -9.26
C THR A 647 1.75 -2.42 -8.69
N GLY A 648 2.94 -1.94 -9.11
CA GLY A 648 3.58 -0.71 -8.64
C GLY A 648 4.54 -0.86 -7.45
N ASP A 649 4.54 -1.99 -6.75
CA ASP A 649 5.31 -2.21 -5.51
C ASP A 649 6.82 -2.52 -5.72
N GLY A 650 7.38 -2.09 -6.84
CA GLY A 650 8.78 -2.35 -7.22
C GLY A 650 9.09 -3.80 -7.64
N THR A 651 8.09 -4.69 -7.68
CA THR A 651 8.27 -6.08 -8.14
C THR A 651 7.47 -6.41 -9.40
N PHE A 652 7.99 -7.34 -10.20
CA PHE A 652 7.47 -7.72 -11.51
C PHE A 652 7.28 -9.22 -11.61
N THR A 653 6.21 -9.67 -12.27
CA THR A 653 6.16 -11.02 -12.86
C THR A 653 6.72 -10.94 -14.29
N LEU A 654 7.41 -12.00 -14.73
CA LEU A 654 7.94 -12.09 -16.09
C LEU A 654 7.12 -13.11 -16.87
N VAL A 655 6.18 -12.64 -17.71
CA VAL A 655 5.28 -13.47 -18.53
C VAL A 655 5.91 -13.75 -19.89
N ASN A 656 6.07 -15.01 -20.27
CA ASN A 656 6.64 -15.37 -21.57
C ASN A 656 5.59 -15.32 -22.70
N ALA A 657 5.90 -14.62 -23.78
CA ALA A 657 4.99 -14.42 -24.90
C ALA A 657 4.71 -15.69 -25.75
N SER A 658 5.55 -16.74 -25.64
CA SER A 658 5.34 -18.00 -26.38
C SER A 658 4.64 -19.07 -25.56
N SER A 659 5.05 -19.28 -24.31
CA SER A 659 4.53 -20.36 -23.47
C SER A 659 3.36 -19.94 -22.58
N ARG A 660 3.07 -18.64 -22.48
CA ARG A 660 2.01 -18.06 -21.62
C ARG A 660 2.21 -18.43 -20.13
N THR A 661 3.47 -18.68 -19.74
CA THR A 661 3.90 -19.03 -18.38
C THR A 661 4.81 -17.95 -17.80
N LEU A 662 4.84 -17.85 -16.47
CA LEU A 662 5.66 -16.91 -15.71
C LEU A 662 6.98 -17.56 -15.32
N LEU A 663 8.06 -16.78 -15.26
CA LEU A 663 9.32 -17.19 -14.63
C LEU A 663 9.08 -17.45 -13.12
N GLU A 664 9.43 -18.65 -12.64
CA GLU A 664 9.19 -19.05 -11.25
C GLU A 664 10.38 -19.73 -10.57
N VAL A 665 10.43 -19.65 -9.24
CA VAL A 665 11.28 -20.52 -8.42
C VAL A 665 10.46 -21.70 -7.93
N GLY A 666 10.74 -22.88 -8.48
CA GLY A 666 9.87 -24.05 -8.39
C GLY A 666 9.64 -24.52 -6.95
N GLY A 667 8.36 -24.58 -6.55
CA GLY A 667 7.95 -25.02 -5.22
C GLY A 667 8.32 -24.04 -4.10
N GLU A 668 8.35 -22.74 -4.40
CA GLU A 668 8.63 -21.65 -3.45
C GLU A 668 9.99 -21.78 -2.73
N ALA A 669 10.97 -22.37 -3.43
CA ALA A 669 12.29 -22.60 -2.85
C ALA A 669 13.05 -21.28 -2.62
N THR A 670 13.71 -21.18 -1.46
CA THR A 670 14.48 -20.00 -1.03
C THR A 670 15.97 -20.28 -0.84
N ALA A 671 16.42 -21.50 -1.14
CA ALA A 671 17.81 -21.90 -0.92
C ALA A 671 18.73 -21.47 -2.07
N ASP A 672 19.99 -21.20 -1.74
CA ASP A 672 21.07 -20.95 -2.70
C ASP A 672 21.20 -22.13 -3.69
N GLY A 673 21.21 -21.83 -4.99
CA GLY A 673 21.23 -22.81 -6.07
C GLY A 673 19.87 -23.49 -6.35
N SER A 674 18.75 -22.94 -5.85
CA SER A 674 17.41 -23.47 -6.20
C SER A 674 17.09 -23.21 -7.67
N PRO A 675 16.55 -24.19 -8.41
CA PRO A 675 16.33 -24.06 -9.85
C PRO A 675 15.18 -23.10 -10.16
N VAL A 676 15.37 -22.31 -11.22
CA VAL A 676 14.36 -21.43 -11.80
C VAL A 676 13.78 -22.10 -13.05
N GLY A 677 12.47 -22.04 -13.21
CA GLY A 677 11.71 -22.64 -14.30
C GLY A 677 10.63 -21.69 -14.80
N THR A 678 9.60 -22.24 -15.47
CA THR A 678 8.35 -21.49 -15.70
C THR A 678 7.13 -22.29 -15.28
N TYR A 679 6.08 -21.58 -14.90
CA TYR A 679 4.80 -22.17 -14.50
C TYR A 679 3.64 -21.22 -14.85
N ARG A 680 2.42 -21.73 -14.91
CA ARG A 680 1.21 -20.89 -15.03
C ARG A 680 1.14 -19.87 -13.89
N ALA A 681 0.44 -18.76 -14.09
CA ALA A 681 0.30 -17.75 -13.05
C ALA A 681 -0.41 -18.29 -11.80
N THR A 682 0.11 -17.96 -10.62
CA THR A 682 -0.43 -18.35 -9.30
C THR A 682 -0.58 -17.18 -8.33
N SER A 683 -0.12 -15.97 -8.71
CA SER A 683 0.05 -14.81 -7.82
C SER A 683 0.97 -15.08 -6.61
N GLY A 684 1.79 -16.14 -6.67
CA GLY A 684 2.74 -16.49 -5.60
C GLY A 684 3.99 -15.61 -5.62
N ALA A 685 4.55 -15.31 -4.44
CA ALA A 685 5.77 -14.52 -4.30
C ALA A 685 6.97 -15.11 -5.06
N ASN A 686 6.99 -16.43 -5.30
CA ASN A 686 8.01 -17.13 -6.07
C ASN A 686 7.95 -16.90 -7.59
N GLN A 687 6.95 -16.13 -8.07
CA GLN A 687 6.84 -15.65 -9.45
C GLN A 687 7.11 -14.15 -9.57
N ARG A 688 7.36 -13.46 -8.44
CA ARG A 688 7.64 -12.02 -8.36
C ARG A 688 9.14 -11.77 -8.20
N TRP A 689 9.62 -10.77 -8.90
CA TRP A 689 11.04 -10.44 -9.01
C TRP A 689 11.24 -8.94 -8.81
N ALA A 690 12.09 -8.55 -7.86
CA ALA A 690 12.58 -7.18 -7.80
C ALA A 690 13.56 -6.96 -8.96
N VAL A 691 13.43 -5.85 -9.68
CA VAL A 691 14.32 -5.49 -10.79
C VAL A 691 15.10 -4.24 -10.35
N VAL A 692 16.32 -4.45 -9.89
CA VAL A 692 17.15 -3.40 -9.26
C VAL A 692 18.18 -2.90 -10.26
N ASP A 693 18.21 -1.59 -10.51
CA ASP A 693 19.23 -0.97 -11.35
C ASP A 693 20.60 -0.97 -10.63
N GLU A 694 21.57 -1.65 -11.24
CA GLU A 694 22.96 -1.83 -10.80
C GLU A 694 23.94 -1.07 -11.71
N THR A 695 23.45 -0.09 -12.47
CA THR A 695 24.26 0.77 -13.34
C THR A 695 25.08 1.74 -12.49
N VAL A 696 26.39 1.52 -12.44
CA VAL A 696 27.32 2.39 -11.70
C VAL A 696 27.52 3.70 -12.48
N LEU A 697 26.87 4.77 -12.01
CA LEU A 697 26.94 6.12 -12.58
C LEU A 697 28.25 6.83 -12.21
N GLY A 698 28.85 6.47 -11.09
CA GLY A 698 30.10 7.06 -10.58
C GLY A 698 30.47 6.48 -9.21
N THR A 699 31.26 7.22 -8.44
CA THR A 699 31.61 6.88 -7.05
C THR A 699 31.54 8.12 -6.17
N GLU A 700 31.32 7.93 -4.88
CA GLU A 700 31.51 9.03 -3.91
C GLU A 700 32.98 9.48 -3.88
N PRO A 701 33.26 10.78 -3.67
CA PRO A 701 34.61 11.28 -3.46
C PRO A 701 35.15 10.83 -2.10
N VAL A 702 36.44 10.52 -2.02
CA VAL A 702 37.11 10.11 -0.78
C VAL A 702 38.03 11.21 -0.27
N ASP A 703 37.76 11.76 0.92
CA ASP A 703 38.69 12.67 1.58
C ASP A 703 39.69 11.92 2.45
N VAL A 704 41.00 12.19 2.28
CA VAL A 704 42.10 11.54 3.00
C VAL A 704 43.07 12.59 3.53
N PHE A 705 43.66 12.34 4.69
CA PHE A 705 44.67 13.21 5.29
C PHE A 705 46.02 12.51 5.47
N THR A 706 47.10 13.24 5.21
CA THR A 706 48.48 12.81 5.49
C THR A 706 49.35 14.01 5.91
N THR A 707 50.52 13.72 6.47
CA THR A 707 51.47 14.75 6.91
C THR A 707 52.61 14.97 5.89
N PRO A 708 53.21 16.18 5.81
CA PRO A 708 54.25 16.48 4.83
C PRO A 708 55.43 15.51 4.83
N GLY A 709 55.66 14.86 3.69
CA GLY A 709 56.68 13.84 3.47
C GLY A 709 56.22 12.40 3.74
N VAL A 710 54.94 12.18 4.08
CA VAL A 710 54.32 10.86 4.25
C VAL A 710 53.32 10.63 3.12
N ALA A 711 53.46 9.52 2.40
CA ALA A 711 52.49 9.11 1.39
C ALA A 711 51.19 8.65 2.07
N PRO A 712 50.00 9.03 1.56
CA PRO A 712 48.72 8.66 2.15
C PRO A 712 48.43 7.16 1.98
N GLU A 713 47.73 6.57 2.94
CA GLU A 713 47.07 5.27 2.77
C GLU A 713 45.64 5.53 2.23
N LEU A 714 45.44 5.34 0.93
CA LEU A 714 44.13 5.44 0.29
C LEU A 714 43.33 4.13 0.50
N PRO A 715 41.99 4.18 0.57
CA PRO A 715 41.17 2.97 0.80
C PRO A 715 41.26 1.99 -0.38
N GLY A 716 41.09 0.70 -0.10
CA GLY A 716 41.09 -0.35 -1.14
C GLY A 716 39.78 -0.47 -1.93
N VAL A 717 38.74 0.22 -1.48
CA VAL A 717 37.38 0.25 -2.02
C VAL A 717 36.83 1.68 -2.01
N VAL A 718 35.79 1.94 -2.79
CA VAL A 718 34.98 3.17 -2.77
C VAL A 718 33.50 2.83 -2.88
N THR A 719 32.62 3.72 -2.39
CA THR A 719 31.16 3.59 -2.56
C THR A 719 30.78 3.95 -4.00
N PRO A 720 30.23 3.03 -4.81
CA PRO A 720 29.63 3.36 -6.10
C PRO A 720 28.30 4.10 -5.92
N VAL A 721 27.96 4.93 -6.92
CA VAL A 721 26.68 5.63 -7.03
C VAL A 721 25.85 4.98 -8.13
N TYR A 722 24.64 4.55 -7.79
CA TYR A 722 23.62 4.00 -8.67
C TYR A 722 22.47 5.00 -8.85
N PRO A 723 21.48 4.76 -9.75
CA PRO A 723 20.30 5.64 -9.85
C PRO A 723 19.54 5.81 -8.52
N GLY A 724 19.43 4.73 -7.73
CA GLY A 724 18.87 4.77 -6.37
C GLY A 724 19.79 5.33 -5.27
N GLY A 725 20.94 5.92 -5.62
CA GLY A 725 21.88 6.53 -4.68
C GLY A 725 23.18 5.73 -4.44
N ALA A 726 23.99 6.21 -3.50
CA ALA A 726 25.27 5.61 -3.14
C ALA A 726 25.07 4.41 -2.19
N ARG A 727 25.64 3.24 -2.52
CA ARG A 727 25.56 2.03 -1.68
C ARG A 727 26.68 1.03 -1.97
N GLY A 728 27.03 0.22 -0.98
CA GLY A 728 27.99 -0.88 -1.13
C GLY A 728 29.45 -0.43 -1.31
N GLU A 729 30.31 -1.36 -1.74
CA GLU A 729 31.75 -1.12 -1.91
C GLU A 729 32.26 -1.79 -3.19
N LEU A 730 33.02 -1.07 -4.03
CA LEU A 730 33.74 -1.64 -5.17
C LEU A 730 35.26 -1.43 -5.06
N PRO A 731 36.09 -2.43 -5.44
CA PRO A 731 37.55 -2.29 -5.42
C PRO A 731 38.06 -1.18 -6.37
N VAL A 732 38.96 -0.35 -5.85
CA VAL A 732 39.59 0.76 -6.59
C VAL A 732 41.09 0.54 -6.77
N ALA A 733 41.61 0.92 -7.93
CA ALA A 733 43.04 0.99 -8.22
C ALA A 733 43.48 2.46 -8.38
N TRP A 734 44.15 3.02 -7.38
CA TRP A 734 44.59 4.42 -7.35
C TRP A 734 45.87 4.68 -8.17
N ASP A 735 45.86 5.72 -9.00
CA ASP A 735 47.01 6.21 -9.77
C ASP A 735 47.85 7.20 -8.95
N LEU A 736 48.55 6.69 -7.93
CA LEU A 736 49.33 7.50 -6.99
C LEU A 736 50.43 8.34 -7.70
N PRO A 737 50.50 9.65 -7.45
CA PRO A 737 51.64 10.48 -7.87
C PRO A 737 52.91 10.14 -7.06
N GLY A 738 54.07 10.53 -7.59
CA GLY A 738 55.36 10.29 -6.93
C GLY A 738 55.58 11.12 -5.67
N ASP A 739 56.42 10.62 -4.75
CA ASP A 739 56.64 11.12 -3.38
C ASP A 739 56.81 12.65 -3.22
N ASP A 740 57.33 13.34 -4.24
CA ASP A 740 57.47 14.81 -4.26
C ASP A 740 56.11 15.54 -4.12
N ALA A 741 54.99 14.91 -4.48
CA ALA A 741 53.64 15.47 -4.33
C ALA A 741 53.24 15.68 -2.86
N TRP A 742 53.72 14.82 -1.96
CA TRP A 742 53.41 14.87 -0.52
C TRP A 742 54.38 15.75 0.27
N ALA A 743 55.38 16.37 -0.38
CA ALA A 743 56.51 16.99 0.31
C ALA A 743 56.22 18.38 0.91
N GLN A 744 55.09 18.99 0.58
CA GLN A 744 54.67 20.32 1.04
C GLN A 744 53.19 20.32 1.39
N ALA A 745 52.78 21.24 2.26
CA ALA A 745 51.37 21.37 2.64
C ALA A 745 50.51 21.87 1.47
N GLY A 746 49.28 21.35 1.37
CA GLY A 746 48.29 21.64 0.36
C GLY A 746 47.45 20.41 -0.03
N THR A 747 46.44 20.64 -0.86
CA THR A 747 45.55 19.58 -1.36
C THR A 747 46.09 18.96 -2.65
N VAL A 748 46.02 17.62 -2.74
CA VAL A 748 46.41 16.83 -3.91
C VAL A 748 45.25 15.91 -4.29
N GLU A 749 44.70 16.11 -5.49
CA GLU A 749 43.70 15.22 -6.08
C GLU A 749 44.39 13.97 -6.66
N VAL A 750 43.85 12.79 -6.36
CA VAL A 750 44.31 11.49 -6.87
C VAL A 750 43.15 10.79 -7.56
N THR A 751 43.35 10.41 -8.82
CA THR A 751 42.39 9.60 -9.57
C THR A 751 42.60 8.12 -9.35
N GLY A 752 41.53 7.34 -9.41
CA GLY A 752 41.53 5.89 -9.34
C GLY A 752 40.61 5.29 -10.38
N THR A 753 40.89 4.03 -10.75
CA THR A 753 40.04 3.26 -11.68
C THR A 753 39.28 2.19 -10.91
N VAL A 754 37.96 2.19 -11.00
CA VAL A 754 37.09 1.11 -10.51
C VAL A 754 36.66 0.26 -11.71
N GLN A 755 36.76 -1.07 -11.61
CA GLN A 755 36.17 -1.98 -12.59
C GLN A 755 34.70 -2.18 -12.24
N VAL A 756 33.79 -1.94 -13.18
CA VAL A 756 32.36 -2.21 -12.96
C VAL A 756 32.05 -3.67 -13.29
N PRO A 757 31.14 -4.34 -12.54
CA PRO A 757 30.85 -5.77 -12.74
C PRO A 757 30.34 -6.08 -14.16
N ALA A 758 29.52 -5.19 -14.72
CA ALA A 758 29.01 -5.29 -16.10
C ALA A 758 30.08 -5.12 -17.21
N GLY A 759 31.32 -4.79 -16.83
CA GLY A 759 32.43 -4.53 -17.74
C GLY A 759 32.57 -3.05 -18.09
N GLY A 760 33.83 -2.60 -18.19
CA GLY A 760 34.17 -1.18 -18.31
C GLY A 760 34.73 -0.64 -16.99
N THR A 761 34.83 0.68 -16.89
CA THR A 761 35.45 1.36 -15.74
C THR A 761 34.81 2.70 -15.45
N VAL A 762 34.65 3.03 -14.18
CA VAL A 762 34.38 4.41 -13.71
C VAL A 762 35.62 4.99 -13.04
N GLU A 763 35.74 6.31 -13.07
CA GLU A 763 36.79 7.05 -12.36
C GLU A 763 36.34 7.30 -10.92
N ALA A 764 37.25 7.07 -9.97
CA ALA A 764 37.09 7.45 -8.57
C ALA A 764 38.04 8.62 -8.26
N THR A 765 37.64 9.50 -7.35
CA THR A 765 38.44 10.68 -6.95
C THR A 765 38.72 10.64 -5.46
N ALA A 766 39.98 10.81 -5.08
CA ALA A 766 40.40 11.03 -3.70
C ALA A 766 41.04 12.41 -3.53
N THR A 767 40.56 13.18 -2.55
CA THR A 767 41.13 14.47 -2.16
C THR A 767 42.08 14.25 -1.00
N VAL A 768 43.40 14.35 -1.24
CA VAL A 768 44.40 14.20 -0.19
C VAL A 768 44.81 15.57 0.37
N LEU A 769 44.41 15.87 1.59
CA LEU A 769 44.95 17.00 2.35
C LEU A 769 46.31 16.62 2.95
N VAL A 770 47.36 17.28 2.48
CA VAL A 770 48.71 17.19 3.07
C VAL A 770 48.89 18.38 4.00
N ASP A 771 48.92 18.20 5.32
CA ASP A 771 49.30 19.29 6.25
C ASP A 771 49.69 18.77 7.65
N THR A 772 49.96 19.66 8.60
CA THR A 772 50.15 19.37 10.02
C THR A 772 48.96 19.88 10.81
N LEU A 773 48.35 19.05 11.64
CA LEU A 773 47.22 19.43 12.51
C LEU A 773 47.75 20.18 13.74
N GLU A 774 47.15 21.32 14.08
CA GLU A 774 47.60 22.17 15.20
C GLU A 774 46.65 22.14 16.41
N ARG A 775 45.34 21.96 16.20
CA ARG A 775 44.30 21.95 17.23
C ARG A 775 43.11 21.09 16.82
N THR A 776 42.22 20.78 17.75
CA THR A 776 40.87 20.33 17.43
C THR A 776 39.85 21.46 17.64
N GLU A 777 38.66 21.26 17.08
CA GLU A 777 37.43 21.92 17.49
C GLU A 777 36.85 21.19 18.72
N THR A 778 35.86 21.79 19.40
CA THR A 778 35.12 21.14 20.49
C THR A 778 33.90 20.43 19.90
N ALA A 779 33.86 19.11 20.04
CA ALA A 779 32.72 18.31 19.60
C ALA A 779 31.47 18.52 20.49
N ARG A 780 30.33 18.01 20.04
CA ARG A 780 29.07 18.02 20.78
C ARG A 780 28.54 16.59 20.94
N ALA A 781 27.83 16.35 22.03
CA ALA A 781 27.05 15.14 22.29
C ALA A 781 25.85 15.52 23.19
N GLU A 782 24.93 14.59 23.41
CA GLU A 782 23.79 14.78 24.29
C GLU A 782 23.66 13.62 25.28
N ALA A 783 23.07 13.89 26.44
CA ALA A 783 22.77 12.91 27.47
C ALA A 783 21.51 13.34 28.24
N TYR A 784 20.85 12.42 28.93
CA TYR A 784 19.80 12.78 29.90
C TYR A 784 20.30 12.76 31.36
N ALA A 785 19.57 13.48 32.22
CA ALA A 785 19.88 13.55 33.64
C ALA A 785 19.86 12.16 34.31
N GLY A 786 21.03 11.70 34.77
CA GLY A 786 21.24 10.41 35.41
C GLY A 786 21.56 9.24 34.47
N GLU A 787 21.85 9.51 33.19
CA GLU A 787 22.32 8.49 32.23
C GLU A 787 23.68 7.88 32.64
N ASP A 788 23.85 6.57 32.41
CA ASP A 788 25.14 5.91 32.65
C ASP A 788 26.18 6.42 31.65
N ALA A 789 27.35 6.82 32.16
CA ALA A 789 28.40 7.38 31.33
C ALA A 789 29.03 6.41 30.31
N ALA A 790 28.79 5.10 30.46
CA ALA A 790 29.14 4.10 29.44
C ALA A 790 28.06 3.93 28.35
N ALA A 791 26.87 4.52 28.52
CA ALA A 791 25.77 4.49 27.55
C ALA A 791 25.67 5.77 26.70
N VAL A 792 26.24 6.89 27.17
CA VAL A 792 26.30 8.16 26.41
C VAL A 792 27.14 7.98 25.14
N ASP A 793 26.52 8.26 24.00
CA ASP A 793 27.19 8.18 22.70
C ASP A 793 28.10 9.41 22.49
N LEU A 794 29.40 9.22 22.73
CA LEU A 794 30.42 10.23 22.49
C LEU A 794 31.02 10.03 21.08
N PRO A 795 31.15 11.10 20.27
CA PRO A 795 31.55 10.96 18.87
C PRO A 795 32.94 10.33 18.75
N GLY A 796 33.05 9.30 17.88
CA GLY A 796 34.29 8.55 17.66
C GLY A 796 35.38 9.33 16.90
N ALA A 797 35.06 10.53 16.40
CA ALA A 797 36.00 11.45 15.77
C ALA A 797 35.73 12.91 16.20
N VAL A 798 36.73 13.78 16.00
CA VAL A 798 36.61 15.24 16.12
C VAL A 798 37.19 15.95 14.92
N THR A 799 36.66 17.12 14.60
CA THR A 799 37.27 18.02 13.62
C THR A 799 38.62 18.50 14.15
N ALA A 800 39.70 18.16 13.46
CA ALA A 800 41.02 18.73 13.65
C ALA A 800 41.28 19.81 12.60
N VAL A 801 42.01 20.85 12.98
CA VAL A 801 42.31 22.02 12.14
C VAL A 801 43.79 22.04 11.81
N ALA A 802 44.08 22.08 10.51
CA ALA A 802 45.40 22.12 9.93
C ALA A 802 46.06 23.51 10.05
N ALA A 803 47.38 23.56 9.95
CA ALA A 803 48.14 24.82 9.96
C ALA A 803 47.78 25.78 8.81
N GLY A 804 47.32 25.25 7.67
CA GLY A 804 46.74 26.00 6.55
C GLY A 804 45.35 26.58 6.84
N GLY A 805 44.64 26.05 7.84
CA GLY A 805 43.28 26.42 8.23
C GLY A 805 42.20 25.44 7.74
N ASP A 806 42.56 24.41 6.97
CA ASP A 806 41.64 23.36 6.52
C ASP A 806 41.23 22.44 7.68
N GLU A 807 40.06 21.81 7.55
CA GLU A 807 39.42 21.00 8.60
C GLU A 807 39.31 19.53 8.17
N VAL A 808 39.53 18.58 9.10
CA VAL A 808 39.43 17.14 8.83
C VAL A 808 38.97 16.35 10.06
N GLN A 809 38.12 15.34 9.87
CA GLN A 809 37.75 14.41 10.96
C GLN A 809 38.92 13.49 11.33
N ARG A 810 39.28 13.46 12.61
CA ARG A 810 40.29 12.53 13.17
C ARG A 810 39.69 11.66 14.27
N PRO A 811 39.97 10.35 14.31
CA PRO A 811 39.57 9.48 15.41
C PRO A 811 40.02 10.02 16.76
N VAL A 812 39.14 9.90 17.77
CA VAL A 812 39.39 10.40 19.13
C VAL A 812 39.23 9.28 20.15
N THR A 813 40.07 9.32 21.19
CA THR A 813 39.89 8.53 22.41
C THR A 813 39.52 9.47 23.54
N TRP A 814 38.32 9.34 24.09
CA TRP A 814 37.87 10.11 25.26
C TRP A 814 38.49 9.56 26.55
N ASP A 815 38.75 10.45 27.52
CA ASP A 815 39.18 10.06 28.86
C ASP A 815 38.02 9.39 29.64
N ASP A 816 38.35 8.58 30.66
CA ASP A 816 37.35 7.93 31.54
C ASP A 816 36.39 8.97 32.16
N VAL A 817 35.09 8.86 31.84
CA VAL A 817 34.06 9.78 32.35
C VAL A 817 33.78 9.52 33.83
N PRO A 818 33.82 10.54 34.71
CA PRO A 818 33.51 10.36 36.13
C PRO A 818 32.04 9.98 36.37
N ALA A 819 31.81 9.03 37.29
CA ALA A 819 30.46 8.67 37.72
C ALA A 819 29.71 9.89 38.29
N GLY A 820 28.49 10.12 37.80
CA GLY A 820 27.64 11.27 38.17
C GLY A 820 27.89 12.55 37.36
N ALA A 821 28.73 12.53 36.32
CA ALA A 821 28.94 13.69 35.44
C ALA A 821 27.63 14.26 34.86
N PHE A 822 26.68 13.38 34.57
CA PHE A 822 25.38 13.67 33.95
C PHE A 822 24.20 13.72 34.95
N ASP A 823 24.45 13.78 36.27
CA ASP A 823 23.37 13.81 37.28
C ASP A 823 22.56 15.14 37.29
N GLU A 824 23.10 16.21 36.73
CA GLU A 824 22.51 17.56 36.74
C GLU A 824 22.28 18.10 35.32
N LEU A 825 21.19 18.85 35.09
CA LEU A 825 20.96 19.55 33.81
C LEU A 825 22.06 20.58 33.52
N GLY A 826 22.46 20.74 32.25
CA GLY A 826 23.46 21.72 31.82
C GLY A 826 24.51 21.16 30.86
N VAL A 827 25.64 21.85 30.70
CA VAL A 827 26.70 21.43 29.77
C VAL A 827 27.91 20.87 30.51
N VAL A 828 28.29 19.63 30.16
CA VAL A 828 29.48 18.94 30.67
C VAL A 828 30.57 18.94 29.61
N GLU A 829 31.76 19.42 29.93
CA GLU A 829 32.94 19.32 29.08
C GLU A 829 33.80 18.12 29.51
N LEU A 830 34.13 17.26 28.55
CA LEU A 830 35.02 16.11 28.71
C LEU A 830 36.25 16.29 27.82
N THR A 831 37.36 15.67 28.24
CA THR A 831 38.64 15.71 27.52
C THR A 831 38.93 14.39 26.83
N GLY A 832 39.76 14.44 25.80
CA GLY A 832 40.25 13.27 25.09
C GLY A 832 41.52 13.57 24.30
N ALA A 833 41.96 12.59 23.52
CA ALA A 833 43.11 12.67 22.63
C ALA A 833 42.71 12.24 21.21
N ALA A 834 42.78 13.16 20.26
CA ALA A 834 42.57 12.89 18.84
C ALA A 834 43.88 12.50 18.15
N ASP A 835 43.83 11.64 17.13
CA ASP A 835 45.00 11.29 16.34
C ASP A 835 45.54 12.48 15.51
N ASP A 836 46.84 12.74 15.59
CA ASP A 836 47.50 13.87 14.89
C ASP A 836 47.92 13.53 13.44
N GLY A 837 47.74 12.29 12.99
CA GLY A 837 48.17 11.80 11.67
C GLY A 837 49.69 11.68 11.49
N ALA A 838 50.47 11.87 12.56
CA ALA A 838 51.92 11.65 12.63
C ALA A 838 52.31 10.54 13.65
N GLY A 839 51.32 9.88 14.25
CA GLY A 839 51.51 8.87 15.30
C GLY A 839 51.68 9.44 16.71
N GLY A 840 51.31 10.71 16.91
CA GLY A 840 51.08 11.35 18.20
C GLY A 840 49.60 11.64 18.42
N THR A 841 49.28 12.63 19.26
CA THR A 841 47.90 13.05 19.52
C THR A 841 47.77 14.55 19.77
N LEU A 842 46.59 15.09 19.43
CA LEU A 842 46.14 16.43 19.82
C LEU A 842 45.16 16.36 21.00
N PRO A 843 45.16 17.34 21.92
CA PRO A 843 44.11 17.46 22.93
C PRO A 843 42.75 17.71 22.26
N ALA A 844 41.73 16.93 22.65
CA ALA A 844 40.37 17.05 22.17
C ALA A 844 39.41 17.38 23.32
N THR A 845 38.26 17.99 23.00
CA THR A 845 37.17 18.28 23.95
C THR A 845 35.81 17.97 23.32
N VAL A 846 34.87 17.50 24.14
CA VAL A 846 33.45 17.36 23.78
C VAL A 846 32.59 18.02 24.84
N ARG A 847 31.54 18.71 24.40
CA ARG A 847 30.50 19.28 25.27
C ARG A 847 29.24 18.45 25.16
N VAL A 848 28.92 17.75 26.24
CA VAL A 848 27.70 16.96 26.39
C VAL A 848 26.61 17.86 26.97
N LEU A 849 25.52 18.05 26.23
CA LEU A 849 24.32 18.72 26.71
C LEU A 849 23.47 17.73 27.51
N VAL A 850 23.27 17.99 28.80
CA VAL A 850 22.49 17.17 29.72
C VAL A 850 21.09 17.76 29.87
N THR A 851 20.08 17.07 29.35
CA THR A 851 18.68 17.49 29.35
C THR A 851 17.82 16.63 30.28
N ALA A 852 16.53 16.95 30.41
CA ALA A 852 15.58 16.05 31.05
C ALA A 852 15.34 14.83 30.13
N PRO A 853 15.14 13.61 30.65
CA PRO A 853 14.88 12.46 29.81
C PRO A 853 13.56 12.61 29.03
N GLY A 854 13.64 12.46 27.71
CA GLY A 854 12.53 12.14 26.83
C GLY A 854 12.34 10.63 26.72
N GLU A 855 11.52 10.20 25.75
CA GLU A 855 11.18 8.80 25.51
C GLU A 855 11.11 8.52 24.00
N ALA A 856 11.64 7.37 23.55
CA ALA A 856 11.60 6.94 22.15
C ALA A 856 11.52 5.40 22.04
N ASN A 857 11.02 4.88 20.91
CA ASN A 857 11.02 3.45 20.62
C ASN A 857 12.43 2.97 20.26
N ALA A 858 13.11 2.32 21.21
CA ALA A 858 14.45 1.76 21.02
C ALA A 858 14.48 0.53 20.09
N ALA A 859 13.33 -0.05 19.74
CA ALA A 859 13.27 -1.20 18.83
C ALA A 859 13.70 -0.87 17.39
N LEU A 860 13.56 0.40 16.99
CA LEU A 860 13.92 0.91 15.67
C LEU A 860 15.43 1.19 15.52
N ALA A 861 16.23 0.98 16.57
CA ALA A 861 17.67 1.22 16.52
C ALA A 861 18.38 0.19 15.63
N GLU A 862 19.31 0.65 14.79
CA GLU A 862 20.12 -0.22 13.93
C GLU A 862 20.82 -1.33 14.73
N GLY A 863 20.78 -2.56 14.21
CA GLY A 863 21.31 -3.74 14.90
C GLY A 863 20.37 -4.36 15.95
N THR A 864 19.17 -3.79 16.18
CA THR A 864 18.11 -4.47 16.92
C THR A 864 17.67 -5.74 16.18
N THR A 865 17.37 -6.80 16.92
CA THR A 865 16.91 -8.07 16.35
C THR A 865 15.69 -8.60 17.09
N ALA A 866 14.75 -9.20 16.35
CA ALA A 866 13.57 -9.84 16.92
C ALA A 866 13.50 -11.33 16.56
N SER A 867 12.95 -12.13 17.47
CA SER A 867 12.81 -13.58 17.33
C SER A 867 11.55 -14.10 18.03
N ALA A 868 10.98 -15.20 17.52
CA ALA A 868 9.76 -15.81 18.05
C ALA A 868 9.97 -17.29 18.41
N THR A 869 9.14 -17.82 19.32
CA THR A 869 9.05 -19.26 19.61
C THR A 869 8.39 -20.07 18.49
N SER A 870 7.55 -19.44 17.67
CA SER A 870 6.89 -20.00 16.50
C SER A 870 6.60 -18.87 15.51
N THR A 871 6.60 -19.16 14.21
CA THR A 871 6.37 -18.19 13.14
C THR A 871 5.65 -18.89 11.97
N GLU A 872 4.63 -18.23 11.42
CA GLU A 872 4.03 -18.56 10.14
C GLU A 872 5.00 -18.19 9.00
N PRO A 873 5.23 -19.07 8.00
CA PRO A 873 5.99 -18.69 6.80
C PRO A 873 5.43 -17.42 6.14
N GLY A 874 6.32 -16.48 5.80
CA GLY A 874 5.94 -15.16 5.26
C GLY A 874 5.81 -14.04 6.30
N TYR A 875 5.72 -14.35 7.60
CA TYR A 875 5.51 -13.37 8.68
C TYR A 875 6.63 -13.41 9.74
N PRO A 876 7.88 -13.07 9.37
CA PRO A 876 9.04 -13.23 10.23
C PRO A 876 9.01 -12.29 11.43
N ALA A 877 9.58 -12.75 12.55
CA ALA A 877 9.62 -11.96 13.78
C ALA A 877 10.36 -10.62 13.63
N SER A 878 11.24 -10.46 12.63
CA SER A 878 11.92 -9.20 12.32
C SER A 878 11.00 -8.07 11.89
N ARG A 879 9.74 -8.35 11.49
CA ARG A 879 8.77 -7.31 11.16
C ARG A 879 8.17 -6.61 12.39
N VAL A 880 8.25 -7.16 13.60
CA VAL A 880 7.67 -6.49 14.80
C VAL A 880 8.53 -5.36 15.38
N ILE A 881 9.51 -4.90 14.60
CA ILE A 881 10.45 -3.82 14.92
C ILE A 881 10.70 -2.95 13.66
N ASN A 882 9.77 -2.96 12.70
CA ASN A 882 9.85 -2.17 11.47
C ASN A 882 9.26 -0.76 11.63
N GLY A 883 8.54 -0.50 12.73
CA GLY A 883 7.83 0.76 12.97
C GLY A 883 6.43 0.84 12.35
N ASP A 884 5.99 -0.19 11.62
CA ASP A 884 4.63 -0.29 11.11
C ASP A 884 3.69 -0.77 12.21
N THR A 885 2.95 0.17 12.77
CA THR A 885 2.01 -0.11 13.87
C THR A 885 0.72 -0.81 13.43
N SER A 886 0.56 -1.11 12.14
CA SER A 886 -0.70 -1.52 11.50
C SER A 886 -0.62 -2.76 10.60
N ASP A 887 0.56 -3.18 10.14
CA ASP A 887 0.69 -4.34 9.25
C ASP A 887 0.38 -5.69 9.93
N LYS A 888 0.32 -6.73 9.09
CA LYS A 888 0.43 -8.12 9.54
C LYS A 888 1.92 -8.49 9.67
N GLY A 889 2.64 -7.90 10.63
CA GLY A 889 4.09 -8.06 10.76
C GLY A 889 4.52 -9.50 11.06
N TRP A 890 4.12 -10.02 12.22
CA TRP A 890 4.38 -11.41 12.64
C TRP A 890 3.09 -12.17 12.91
N SER A 891 3.09 -13.47 12.60
CA SER A 891 1.99 -14.40 12.88
C SER A 891 2.51 -15.72 13.43
N ASN A 892 1.74 -16.38 14.31
CA ASN A 892 2.01 -17.76 14.74
C ASN A 892 1.08 -18.82 14.11
N TRP A 893 0.32 -18.46 13.07
CA TRP A 893 -0.65 -19.37 12.47
C TRP A 893 0.01 -20.65 11.94
N ARG A 894 -0.70 -21.77 12.15
CA ARG A 894 -0.44 -23.06 11.51
C ARG A 894 -1.74 -23.82 11.27
N SER A 895 -1.73 -24.76 10.33
CA SER A 895 -2.88 -25.62 9.99
C SER A 895 -3.26 -26.63 11.08
N ASP A 896 -2.28 -27.08 11.86
CA ASP A 896 -2.47 -28.01 12.99
C ASP A 896 -2.97 -27.29 14.27
N ALA A 897 -3.14 -28.05 15.36
CA ALA A 897 -3.56 -27.53 16.67
C ALA A 897 -2.79 -26.26 17.06
N LYS A 898 -3.49 -25.16 17.36
CA LYS A 898 -2.88 -23.83 17.57
C LYS A 898 -1.97 -23.80 18.81
N ASN A 899 -1.04 -22.84 18.86
CA ASN A 899 -0.23 -22.60 20.06
C ASN A 899 -1.08 -21.82 21.08
N PRO A 900 -1.24 -22.29 22.33
CA PRO A 900 -1.95 -21.54 23.37
C PRO A 900 -1.13 -20.35 23.88
N GLU A 901 0.20 -20.43 23.77
CA GLU A 901 1.16 -19.42 24.18
C GLU A 901 2.28 -19.37 23.15
N ASP A 902 2.76 -18.16 22.85
CA ASP A 902 4.00 -17.92 22.10
C ASP A 902 4.70 -16.70 22.70
N THR A 903 5.93 -16.45 22.27
CA THR A 903 6.77 -15.40 22.84
C THR A 903 7.63 -14.75 21.78
N LEU A 904 7.55 -13.42 21.70
CA LEU A 904 8.46 -12.58 20.91
C LEU A 904 9.56 -12.04 21.82
N THR A 905 10.78 -11.92 21.30
CA THR A 905 11.94 -11.39 22.02
C THR A 905 12.65 -10.38 21.14
N VAL A 906 12.68 -9.12 21.58
CA VAL A 906 13.44 -8.02 20.98
C VAL A 906 14.75 -7.87 21.74
N THR A 907 15.88 -7.91 21.04
CA THR A 907 17.23 -7.70 21.59
C THR A 907 17.81 -6.42 21.01
N LEU A 908 18.10 -5.46 21.89
CA LEU A 908 18.68 -4.17 21.55
C LEU A 908 20.19 -4.31 21.31
N PRO A 909 20.82 -3.44 20.50
CA PRO A 909 22.26 -3.45 20.27
C PRO A 909 23.07 -3.11 21.53
N VAL A 910 22.49 -2.31 22.43
CA VAL A 910 23.04 -1.90 23.73
C VAL A 910 21.94 -1.88 24.80
N ALA A 911 22.32 -1.98 26.07
CA ALA A 911 21.37 -1.83 27.17
C ALA A 911 20.84 -0.39 27.26
N ARG A 912 19.54 -0.23 27.54
CA ARG A 912 18.84 1.06 27.66
C ARG A 912 17.97 1.10 28.91
N ASP A 913 17.69 2.31 29.39
CA ASP A 913 16.69 2.55 30.45
C ASP A 913 15.28 2.44 29.87
N VAL A 914 14.70 1.24 29.89
CA VAL A 914 13.37 0.93 29.36
C VAL A 914 12.30 1.44 30.31
N THR A 915 11.40 2.28 29.80
CA THR A 915 10.28 2.95 30.48
C THR A 915 8.92 2.33 30.15
N GLY A 916 8.82 1.56 29.06
CA GLY A 916 7.61 0.82 28.70
C GLY A 916 7.84 -0.18 27.58
N VAL A 917 6.89 -1.12 27.43
CA VAL A 917 6.81 -2.00 26.26
C VAL A 917 5.37 -2.01 25.78
N VAL A 918 5.15 -1.62 24.53
CA VAL A 918 3.83 -1.60 23.89
C VAL A 918 3.79 -2.68 22.83
N THR A 919 2.82 -3.59 22.90
CA THR A 919 2.59 -4.63 21.88
C THR A 919 1.31 -4.32 21.12
N ARG A 920 1.41 -4.18 19.79
CA ARG A 920 0.28 -3.87 18.91
C ARG A 920 -0.15 -5.12 18.16
N PHE A 921 -1.43 -5.44 18.20
CA PHE A 921 -2.00 -6.64 17.56
C PHE A 921 -2.82 -6.29 16.32
N TYR A 922 -2.67 -7.11 15.29
CA TYR A 922 -3.45 -7.00 14.06
C TYR A 922 -4.75 -7.82 14.15
N ARG A 923 -5.84 -7.34 13.55
CA ARG A 923 -7.12 -8.07 13.43
C ARG A 923 -7.25 -8.73 12.05
N ASP A 924 -7.18 -10.05 12.04
CA ASP A 924 -7.25 -10.89 10.85
C ASP A 924 -8.71 -11.21 10.51
N GLY A 925 -9.38 -10.25 9.88
CA GLY A 925 -10.80 -10.30 9.55
C GLY A 925 -11.69 -10.54 10.78
N GLY A 926 -12.51 -11.59 10.74
CA GLY A 926 -13.37 -11.98 11.87
C GLY A 926 -12.66 -12.76 12.99
N HIS A 927 -11.36 -13.02 12.90
CA HIS A 927 -10.63 -13.80 13.90
C HIS A 927 -10.19 -12.96 15.10
N ARG A 928 -10.12 -13.60 16.28
CA ARG A 928 -9.58 -12.99 17.51
C ARG A 928 -8.07 -13.12 17.57
N SER A 929 -7.38 -12.59 16.56
CA SER A 929 -5.94 -12.77 16.30
C SER A 929 -5.01 -12.00 17.25
N TRP A 930 -5.45 -11.68 18.47
CA TRP A 930 -4.68 -10.96 19.48
C TRP A 930 -4.56 -11.77 20.77
N ALA A 931 -3.54 -11.49 21.58
CA ALA A 931 -3.35 -12.18 22.85
C ALA A 931 -4.40 -11.75 23.88
N THR A 932 -4.99 -12.70 24.62
CA THR A 932 -5.86 -12.45 25.79
C THR A 932 -5.13 -11.77 26.96
N GLY A 933 -3.80 -11.87 26.99
CA GLY A 933 -2.93 -11.29 27.99
C GLY A 933 -1.49 -11.34 27.52
N VAL A 934 -0.72 -10.35 27.98
CA VAL A 934 0.68 -10.13 27.67
C VAL A 934 1.46 -10.01 28.97
N THR A 935 2.55 -10.75 29.10
CA THR A 935 3.51 -10.65 30.21
C THR A 935 4.86 -10.25 29.65
N VAL A 936 5.46 -9.19 30.19
CA VAL A 936 6.77 -8.69 29.77
C VAL A 936 7.84 -9.07 30.78
N GLU A 937 8.92 -9.62 30.28
CA GLU A 937 10.19 -9.79 30.99
C GLU A 937 11.29 -8.97 30.31
N ALA A 938 12.25 -8.46 31.07
CA ALA A 938 13.41 -7.75 30.58
C ALA A 938 14.70 -8.46 31.00
N ARG A 939 15.74 -8.40 30.16
CA ARG A 939 17.05 -8.98 30.44
C ARG A 939 17.94 -7.92 31.08
N VAL A 940 18.15 -8.06 32.38
CA VAL A 940 18.94 -7.17 33.24
C VAL A 940 20.14 -7.97 33.76
N ASP A 941 21.36 -7.46 33.58
CA ASP A 941 22.62 -8.17 33.90
C ASP A 941 22.70 -9.60 33.29
N GLY A 942 22.14 -9.79 32.10
CA GLY A 942 22.08 -11.09 31.42
C GLY A 942 21.07 -12.10 32.02
N ALA A 943 20.22 -11.68 32.95
CA ALA A 943 19.16 -12.48 33.55
C ALA A 943 17.76 -11.92 33.24
N TRP A 944 16.82 -12.78 32.85
CA TRP A 944 15.43 -12.39 32.66
C TRP A 944 14.73 -12.10 34.00
N GLN A 945 14.05 -10.96 34.07
CA GLN A 945 13.30 -10.49 35.23
C GLN A 945 11.90 -10.04 34.77
N ALA A 946 10.87 -10.33 35.56
CA ALA A 946 9.50 -9.90 35.25
C ALA A 946 9.36 -8.37 35.41
N VAL A 947 8.79 -7.72 34.40
CA VAL A 947 8.50 -6.27 34.38
C VAL A 947 7.05 -6.03 34.78
N GLY A 948 6.11 -6.62 34.05
CA GLY A 948 4.68 -6.44 34.27
C GLY A 948 3.81 -7.33 33.39
N GLU A 949 2.49 -7.16 33.52
CA GLU A 949 1.47 -7.83 32.72
C GLU A 949 0.38 -6.84 32.31
N ALA A 950 -0.18 -7.00 31.11
CA ALA A 950 -1.31 -6.25 30.58
C ALA A 950 -2.34 -7.21 29.97
N ALA A 951 -3.60 -6.80 30.00
CA ALA A 951 -4.66 -7.44 29.23
C ALA A 951 -5.01 -6.56 28.03
N THR A 952 -5.43 -7.18 26.94
CA THR A 952 -6.03 -6.50 25.80
C THR A 952 -7.55 -6.50 25.93
N ASP A 953 -8.21 -5.67 25.13
CA ASP A 953 -9.65 -5.80 24.87
C ASP A 953 -9.96 -5.65 23.37
N ASP A 954 -11.20 -5.98 23.02
CA ASP A 954 -11.71 -5.99 21.64
C ASP A 954 -11.76 -4.59 21.00
N ALA A 955 -11.50 -3.51 21.75
CA ALA A 955 -11.57 -2.13 21.28
C ALA A 955 -10.20 -1.49 21.06
N THR A 956 -9.16 -1.86 21.83
CA THR A 956 -7.85 -1.19 21.73
C THR A 956 -6.79 -1.97 20.96
N LEU A 957 -6.84 -3.30 20.90
CA LEU A 957 -5.84 -4.18 20.26
C LEU A 957 -4.37 -3.89 20.65
N VAL A 958 -4.15 -3.24 21.80
CA VAL A 958 -2.83 -2.80 22.28
C VAL A 958 -2.65 -3.24 23.73
N ALA A 959 -1.47 -3.76 24.04
CA ALA A 959 -1.04 -4.06 25.40
C ALA A 959 0.15 -3.17 25.79
N ASP A 960 -0.08 -2.20 26.67
CA ASP A 960 0.92 -1.30 27.25
C ASP A 960 1.36 -1.82 28.62
N VAL A 961 2.65 -2.10 28.79
CA VAL A 961 3.28 -2.50 30.05
C VAL A 961 4.37 -1.50 30.43
N PRO A 962 4.10 -0.59 31.39
CA PRO A 962 5.11 0.31 31.94
C PRO A 962 6.29 -0.44 32.57
N ALA A 963 7.48 0.14 32.42
CA ALA A 963 8.76 -0.41 32.88
C ALA A 963 9.60 0.65 33.62
N ASP A 964 10.60 0.19 34.37
CA ASP A 964 11.63 1.03 35.00
C ASP A 964 12.87 0.13 35.21
N VAL A 965 13.48 -0.30 34.10
CA VAL A 965 14.55 -1.31 34.08
C VAL A 965 15.63 -0.98 33.06
N HIS A 966 16.89 -1.18 33.44
CA HIS A 966 18.02 -1.07 32.52
C HIS A 966 18.28 -2.43 31.86
N ALA A 967 17.98 -2.57 30.56
CA ALA A 967 17.91 -3.87 29.88
C ALA A 967 18.43 -3.84 28.44
N ASP A 968 19.01 -4.96 27.99
CA ASP A 968 19.50 -5.18 26.62
C ASP A 968 18.57 -6.06 25.76
N ALA A 969 17.49 -6.57 26.34
CA ALA A 969 16.43 -7.26 25.62
C ALA A 969 15.13 -7.24 26.41
N VAL A 970 14.00 -7.26 25.70
CA VAL A 970 12.66 -7.50 26.27
C VAL A 970 12.03 -8.73 25.63
N ARG A 971 11.15 -9.38 26.38
CA ARG A 971 10.47 -10.61 26.00
C ARG A 971 9.00 -10.51 26.33
N VAL A 972 8.18 -10.61 25.28
CA VAL A 972 6.73 -10.46 25.31
C VAL A 972 6.11 -11.85 25.19
N ALA A 973 5.70 -12.42 26.33
CA ALA A 973 5.01 -13.69 26.39
C ALA A 973 3.49 -13.46 26.27
N MET A 974 2.86 -14.16 25.33
CA MET A 974 1.49 -13.88 24.88
C MET A 974 0.62 -15.13 24.99
N THR A 975 -0.61 -14.99 25.49
CA THR A 975 -1.58 -16.11 25.60
C THR A 975 -2.71 -15.93 24.59
N ALA A 976 -2.85 -16.85 23.63
CA ALA A 976 -3.89 -16.81 22.60
C ALA A 976 -5.30 -17.06 23.17
N HIS A 977 -6.36 -16.68 22.43
CA HIS A 977 -7.70 -17.23 22.72
C HIS A 977 -7.75 -18.72 22.38
N GLU A 978 -8.74 -19.44 22.91
CA GLU A 978 -8.93 -20.87 22.64
C GLU A 978 -9.07 -21.14 21.12
N ASP A 979 -8.26 -22.08 20.61
CA ASP A 979 -8.19 -22.53 19.21
C ASP A 979 -7.97 -21.43 18.14
N THR A 980 -7.28 -20.32 18.47
CA THR A 980 -6.92 -19.26 17.50
C THR A 980 -5.41 -18.99 17.42
N HIS A 981 -4.99 -18.19 16.44
CA HIS A 981 -3.62 -17.68 16.26
C HIS A 981 -3.48 -16.26 16.82
N MET A 982 -2.25 -15.76 16.90
CA MET A 982 -1.93 -14.38 17.28
C MET A 982 -1.10 -13.73 16.19
N ILE A 983 -1.34 -12.44 15.96
CA ILE A 983 -0.65 -11.60 14.99
C ILE A 983 -0.28 -10.29 15.66
N VAL A 984 0.97 -9.89 15.50
CA VAL A 984 1.55 -8.66 16.08
C VAL A 984 2.06 -7.81 14.92
N SER A 985 1.69 -6.53 14.92
CA SER A 985 2.24 -5.53 13.99
C SER A 985 3.61 -5.11 14.50
N GLU A 986 3.67 -4.45 15.67
CA GLU A 986 4.89 -3.86 16.25
C GLU A 986 5.03 -4.17 17.75
N ILE A 987 6.27 -4.25 18.24
CA ILE A 987 6.65 -4.21 19.66
C ILE A 987 7.53 -2.98 19.89
N GLU A 988 6.91 -1.92 20.40
CA GLU A 988 7.62 -0.70 20.77
C GLU A 988 8.32 -0.92 22.12
N VAL A 989 9.63 -0.70 22.17
CA VAL A 989 10.44 -0.76 23.40
C VAL A 989 10.77 0.67 23.80
N LEU A 990 9.87 1.29 24.57
CA LEU A 990 10.01 2.67 25.01
C LEU A 990 11.18 2.79 26.00
N ALA A 991 12.13 3.66 25.70
CA ALA A 991 13.31 3.90 26.53
C ALA A 991 13.67 5.39 26.61
N LYS A 992 14.40 5.75 27.67
CA LYS A 992 14.89 7.13 27.86
C LYS A 992 15.89 7.52 26.77
N VAL A 993 15.73 8.76 26.32
CA VAL A 993 16.65 9.48 25.42
C VAL A 993 16.86 10.91 25.95
N PRO A 994 17.86 11.65 25.49
CA PRO A 994 17.91 13.11 25.71
C PRO A 994 16.60 13.74 25.22
N GLY A 995 15.93 14.50 26.10
CA GLY A 995 14.73 15.28 25.76
C GLY A 995 15.05 16.75 25.53
N ASP A 996 14.02 17.58 25.36
CA ASP A 996 14.18 19.00 25.06
C ASP A 996 14.94 19.78 26.16
N ALA A 997 15.77 20.73 25.72
CA ALA A 997 16.60 21.56 26.58
C ALA A 997 15.81 22.70 27.23
N GLU A 998 14.99 22.38 28.24
CA GLU A 998 14.10 23.34 28.91
C GLU A 998 14.67 23.88 30.25
N PRO A 999 14.45 25.17 30.59
CA PRO A 999 13.70 26.16 29.80
C PRO A 999 14.53 26.80 28.69
N THR A 1000 13.93 26.95 27.51
CA THR A 1000 14.53 27.68 26.38
C THR A 1000 14.50 29.21 26.58
N TRP A 1001 15.37 29.95 25.86
CA TRP A 1001 15.38 31.42 25.89
C TRP A 1001 14.30 32.04 24.99
N ASP A 1002 13.50 32.95 25.55
CA ASP A 1002 12.51 33.77 24.85
C ASP A 1002 12.90 35.26 24.92
N ALA A 1003 13.07 35.89 23.75
CA ALA A 1003 13.35 37.31 23.62
C ALA A 1003 12.27 38.22 24.25
N ALA A 1004 11.03 37.75 24.33
CA ALA A 1004 9.92 38.46 24.96
C ALA A 1004 9.86 38.27 26.48
N ALA A 1005 10.48 37.24 27.06
CA ALA A 1005 10.48 36.98 28.49
C ALA A 1005 11.38 37.95 29.30
N THR A 1006 11.16 38.00 30.61
CA THR A 1006 11.99 38.75 31.56
C THR A 1006 12.67 37.77 32.51
N TYR A 1007 13.96 37.95 32.70
CA TYR A 1007 14.80 37.09 33.53
C TYR A 1007 15.43 37.91 34.65
N ASP A 1008 15.38 37.42 35.89
CA ASP A 1008 16.03 37.99 37.06
C ASP A 1008 17.42 37.35 37.32
N ASP A 1009 18.19 37.89 38.27
CA ASP A 1009 19.52 37.38 38.63
C ASP A 1009 19.46 35.91 39.12
N GLY A 1010 20.20 35.02 38.45
CA GLY A 1010 20.21 33.59 38.71
C GLY A 1010 19.26 32.73 37.87
N ASP A 1011 18.37 33.33 37.05
CA ASP A 1011 17.53 32.55 36.14
C ASP A 1011 18.38 31.85 35.07
N VAL A 1012 18.09 30.58 34.81
CA VAL A 1012 18.84 29.73 33.85
C VAL A 1012 17.98 29.45 32.62
N VAL A 1013 18.60 29.48 31.43
CA VAL A 1013 18.01 29.07 30.14
C VAL A 1013 18.99 28.28 29.30
N PHE A 1014 18.48 27.50 28.35
CA PHE A 1014 19.26 26.91 27.25
C PHE A 1014 19.10 27.73 25.96
N HIS A 1015 20.19 27.84 25.20
CA HIS A 1015 20.25 28.54 23.92
C HIS A 1015 21.49 28.07 23.13
N ASP A 1016 21.37 27.80 21.82
CA ASP A 1016 22.46 27.34 20.93
C ASP A 1016 23.28 26.13 21.43
N GLY A 1017 22.68 25.25 22.24
CA GLY A 1017 23.33 24.11 22.90
C GLY A 1017 24.21 24.50 24.12
N GLY A 1018 24.13 25.75 24.57
CA GLY A 1018 24.74 26.24 25.81
C GLY A 1018 23.71 26.45 26.92
N GLN A 1019 24.12 26.26 28.17
CA GLN A 1019 23.35 26.67 29.35
C GLN A 1019 23.82 28.06 29.81
N PHE A 1020 22.90 28.97 30.10
CA PHE A 1020 23.22 30.34 30.50
C PHE A 1020 22.45 30.78 31.73
N ALA A 1021 23.12 31.44 32.68
CA ALA A 1021 22.49 32.11 33.81
C ALA A 1021 22.48 33.63 33.62
N ALA A 1022 21.37 34.28 33.96
CA ALA A 1022 21.29 35.73 34.05
C ALA A 1022 22.09 36.22 35.28
N THR A 1023 22.78 37.35 35.10
CA THR A 1023 23.68 37.98 36.11
C THR A 1023 23.12 39.29 36.67
N TRP A 1024 21.99 39.73 36.12
CA TRP A 1024 21.12 40.83 36.55
C TRP A 1024 19.86 40.82 35.69
N TRP A 1025 18.82 41.56 36.11
CA TRP A 1025 17.55 41.66 35.37
C TRP A 1025 17.73 41.98 33.88
N THR A 1026 17.15 41.18 32.99
CA THR A 1026 17.28 41.34 31.54
C THR A 1026 16.02 40.94 30.77
N ARG A 1027 15.92 41.41 29.53
CA ARG A 1027 14.84 41.12 28.55
C ARG A 1027 15.35 41.41 27.15
N GLY A 1028 15.15 40.48 26.22
CA GLY A 1028 15.53 40.64 24.80
C GLY A 1028 17.04 40.84 24.54
N GLN A 1029 17.89 40.63 25.55
CA GLN A 1029 19.32 40.40 25.32
C GLN A 1029 19.49 38.90 25.15
N GLU A 1030 20.04 38.52 24.01
CA GLU A 1030 20.33 37.14 23.62
C GLU A 1030 21.50 36.57 24.47
N PRO A 1031 21.39 35.33 24.97
CA PRO A 1031 22.52 34.62 25.57
C PRO A 1031 23.67 34.46 24.55
N GLY A 1032 24.91 34.31 25.03
CA GLY A 1032 26.09 34.21 24.15
C GLY A 1032 26.52 35.50 23.43
N ALA A 1033 25.58 36.37 23.02
CA ALA A 1033 25.83 37.55 22.17
C ALA A 1033 26.82 38.60 22.73
N SER A 1034 27.20 38.53 24.01
CA SER A 1034 28.30 39.32 24.57
C SER A 1034 28.90 38.70 25.82
N VAL A 1035 30.23 38.54 25.82
CA VAL A 1035 31.06 38.16 26.99
C VAL A 1035 30.98 39.13 28.18
N HIS A 1036 30.34 40.29 27.98
CA HIS A 1036 30.06 41.29 29.01
C HIS A 1036 28.55 41.60 29.15
N GLY A 1037 27.68 40.84 28.50
CA GLY A 1037 26.22 40.98 28.54
C GLY A 1037 25.59 40.46 29.84
N SER A 1038 24.26 40.45 29.90
CA SER A 1038 23.48 39.98 31.05
C SER A 1038 23.64 38.48 31.35
N TRP A 1039 24.13 37.69 30.41
CA TRP A 1039 24.22 36.24 30.51
C TRP A 1039 25.64 35.76 30.77
N GLN A 1040 25.79 34.73 31.59
CA GLN A 1040 27.01 33.94 31.73
C GLN A 1040 26.75 32.49 31.33
N GLU A 1041 27.63 31.94 30.50
CA GLU A 1041 27.61 30.55 30.05
C GLU A 1041 28.11 29.62 31.15
N LEU A 1042 27.34 28.59 31.46
CA LEU A 1042 27.61 27.60 32.49
C LEU A 1042 28.05 26.28 31.85
N VAL A 1043 29.34 25.96 32.00
CA VAL A 1043 29.94 24.68 31.60
C VAL A 1043 30.66 24.09 32.81
N ARG A 1044 30.59 22.78 33.02
CA ARG A 1044 31.31 22.08 34.11
C ARG A 1044 32.13 20.93 33.53
N GLY A 1045 33.25 20.58 34.15
CA GLY A 1045 33.96 19.35 33.83
C GLY A 1045 33.19 18.14 34.36
N GLY A 1046 33.53 16.94 33.89
CA GLY A 1046 32.92 15.69 34.39
C GLY A 1046 33.02 15.47 35.91
N ASP A 1047 33.91 16.17 36.61
CA ASP A 1047 34.04 16.14 38.08
C ASP A 1047 33.22 17.23 38.82
N GLY A 1048 32.39 17.98 38.10
CA GLY A 1048 31.59 19.09 38.61
C GLY A 1048 32.35 20.42 38.81
N THR A 1049 33.65 20.48 38.56
CA THR A 1049 34.42 21.75 38.61
C THR A 1049 33.94 22.67 37.49
N ALA A 1050 33.79 23.97 37.75
CA ALA A 1050 33.48 24.93 36.70
C ALA A 1050 34.53 24.92 35.58
N VAL A 1051 34.09 24.95 34.32
CA VAL A 1051 34.96 25.23 33.16
C VAL A 1051 34.97 26.72 32.90
N TRP A 1052 36.10 27.22 32.40
CA TRP A 1052 36.25 28.63 32.06
C TRP A 1052 35.55 28.94 30.74
N THR A 1053 34.62 29.89 30.78
CA THR A 1053 34.04 30.49 29.58
C THR A 1053 34.26 32.00 29.65
N ALA A 1054 34.41 32.66 28.50
CA ALA A 1054 34.71 34.09 28.45
C ALA A 1054 33.62 34.95 29.11
N SER A 1055 32.36 34.50 29.04
CA SER A 1055 31.19 35.18 29.60
C SER A 1055 30.99 34.93 31.10
N ARG A 1056 31.63 33.92 31.71
CA ARG A 1056 31.39 33.53 33.10
C ARG A 1056 32.10 34.40 34.13
N ILE A 1057 31.39 34.63 35.23
CA ILE A 1057 31.85 35.39 36.38
C ILE A 1057 32.41 34.40 37.41
N PHE A 1058 33.59 34.73 37.94
CA PHE A 1058 34.25 33.98 39.00
C PHE A 1058 34.66 34.92 40.13
N ASP A 1059 34.37 34.54 41.36
CA ASP A 1059 34.67 35.28 42.58
C ASP A 1059 35.95 34.79 43.28
N THR A 1060 36.32 35.44 44.39
CA THR A 1060 37.59 35.12 45.08
C THR A 1060 37.56 33.74 45.73
N GLY A 1061 38.43 32.85 45.26
CA GLY A 1061 38.54 31.46 45.74
C GLY A 1061 37.85 30.43 44.85
N ASP A 1062 37.12 30.86 43.81
CA ASP A 1062 36.48 29.95 42.86
C ASP A 1062 37.55 29.16 42.08
N VAL A 1063 37.26 27.88 41.85
CA VAL A 1063 38.14 26.97 41.11
C VAL A 1063 37.55 26.69 39.74
N VAL A 1064 38.40 26.81 38.72
CA VAL A 1064 38.02 26.61 37.32
C VAL A 1064 39.01 25.69 36.60
N VAL A 1065 38.54 24.91 35.63
CA VAL A 1065 39.35 24.17 34.65
C VAL A 1065 39.46 24.99 33.36
N HIS A 1066 40.67 25.05 32.80
CA HIS A 1066 40.95 25.60 31.46
C HIS A 1066 42.17 24.88 30.90
N ASP A 1067 42.09 24.39 29.65
CA ASP A 1067 43.11 23.54 28.99
C ASP A 1067 43.59 22.36 29.87
N GLY A 1068 42.65 21.69 30.56
CA GLY A 1068 42.95 20.60 31.50
C GLY A 1068 43.67 21.00 32.79
N VAL A 1069 43.96 22.29 33.00
CA VAL A 1069 44.65 22.82 34.19
C VAL A 1069 43.65 23.49 35.13
N ARG A 1070 43.78 23.22 36.45
CA ARG A 1070 42.97 23.87 37.48
C ARG A 1070 43.58 25.20 37.95
N TYR A 1071 42.73 26.20 38.10
CA TYR A 1071 43.09 27.54 38.57
C TYR A 1071 42.15 28.03 39.68
N GLU A 1072 42.69 28.78 40.63
CA GLU A 1072 41.95 29.52 41.67
C GLU A 1072 41.91 31.01 41.31
N ALA A 1073 40.73 31.62 41.37
CA ALA A 1073 40.54 33.06 41.21
C ALA A 1073 41.01 33.83 42.45
N LYS A 1074 41.96 34.76 42.27
CA LYS A 1074 42.52 35.60 43.36
C LYS A 1074 41.64 36.81 43.70
N TRP A 1075 40.71 37.17 42.81
CA TRP A 1075 39.72 38.24 42.94
C TRP A 1075 38.66 38.09 41.83
N TRP A 1076 37.55 38.82 41.92
CA TRP A 1076 36.48 38.83 40.92
C TRP A 1076 37.01 39.00 39.49
N THR A 1077 36.58 38.14 38.57
CA THR A 1077 37.03 38.13 37.18
C THR A 1077 35.95 37.66 36.21
N ARG A 1078 36.01 38.18 34.97
CA ARG A 1078 35.18 37.84 33.81
C ARG A 1078 35.99 38.17 32.55
N ASN A 1079 35.95 37.32 31.52
CA ASN A 1079 36.68 37.51 30.26
C ASN A 1079 38.20 37.82 30.43
N GLN A 1080 38.83 37.23 31.46
CA GLN A 1080 40.28 37.22 31.62
C GLN A 1080 40.69 35.75 31.68
N GLU A 1081 41.42 35.29 30.68
CA GLU A 1081 41.76 33.88 30.47
C GLU A 1081 42.76 33.36 31.52
N PRO A 1082 42.58 32.14 32.04
CA PRO A 1082 43.59 31.41 32.80
C PRO A 1082 44.88 31.24 32.01
N GLY A 1083 46.03 31.23 32.69
CA GLY A 1083 47.36 31.14 32.04
C GLY A 1083 47.82 32.40 31.26
N GLY A 1084 46.91 33.16 30.62
CA GLY A 1084 47.22 34.21 29.65
C GLY A 1084 48.14 35.35 30.14
N THR A 1085 48.19 35.65 31.45
CA THR A 1085 49.23 36.54 32.00
C THR A 1085 49.74 36.12 33.38
N LYS A 1086 51.07 36.22 33.58
CA LYS A 1086 51.75 35.93 34.87
C LYS A 1086 51.28 36.79 36.06
N HIS A 1087 50.59 37.91 35.80
CA HIS A 1087 50.05 38.82 36.81
C HIS A 1087 48.52 38.91 36.79
N GLY A 1088 47.84 38.03 36.04
CA GLY A 1088 46.38 37.99 35.90
C GLY A 1088 45.64 37.57 37.17
N PRO A 1089 44.30 37.38 37.10
CA PRO A 1089 43.46 37.04 38.25
C PRO A 1089 43.63 35.60 38.73
N TRP A 1090 44.24 34.72 37.92
CA TRP A 1090 44.32 33.29 38.18
C TRP A 1090 45.60 32.85 38.89
N LYS A 1091 45.50 31.76 39.65
CA LYS A 1091 46.61 31.04 40.29
C LYS A 1091 46.47 29.55 39.94
N VAL A 1092 47.45 28.98 39.25
CA VAL A 1092 47.52 27.51 39.03
C VAL A 1092 47.53 26.79 40.37
N LEU A 1093 46.79 25.69 40.48
CA LEU A 1093 46.70 24.83 41.67
C LEU A 1093 47.68 23.66 41.65
#